data_AF-A0A8B5WEF5-F1
#
_entry.id   AF-A0A8B5WEF5-F1
#
_cell.length_a   1.000
_cell.length_b   1.000
_cell.length_c   1.000
_cell.angle_alpha   90.00
_cell.angle_beta   90.00
_cell.angle_gamma   90.00
#
_symmetry.space_group_name_H-M   'P 1'
#
loop_
_entity.id
_entity.type
_entity.pdbx_description
1 polymer ?
#
loop_
_entity_poly.entity_id
_entity_poly.type
_entity_poly.pdbx_seq_one_letter_code
_entity_poly.pdbx_strand_id
1 'polypeptide(L)'
;DVIPPGNGIMHQINLERMCTVVEVRDGVAFPDTLVGTDSHTPHVCALGVIAIGVGGLEAENVMLGRASYLRLPDIVGVKLTGKPAPGMTATDVVLALTEFLRKERVVGAWLEFFGPGARTLTVGDRATISNMTPEYGATAAMFHIDEQTIDYLKLTGREDAHVKLVEDFAKHTGLWADDIAGAEYERVLEFDLSQVVRNVAGPSSPHKRVATSDLGAAGISGPYELPADGSMPDGAVIIAAITSCTNTSNPRNVIAAGLLAKKANAMGLVRKPWVKSSFAPGSIAVRLYLQEAGLLEELENLGFGIVAFACTTCNGMSGALDPKIQQEIIDRDLYSVAVLSGNRNFDGRIHPYARQAFLASPALVVAYAIAGSVRFDIEKDVLGHDADGKPVTLKDLWPSDEEIDAIVASSVKPEHFRQVYEPMFGKKYKRIKKVDPLYDWREMSTYIRRPPYWEGALAAEPSLAGMRPLAVLGDNITTDHLSPSNAIMADSAAGEYLAKMGLPEEDFNSYATHRGDHLTAQRATFANPRLINHMAVVDGEVKQGSLTRLEPEGEVMRMWDAIEIYMERKQPLIVIAGKDYGQGSSRDWAAKGVRLAGVEAIVAEGFERIHRTNLIGMGVLPLEFTDGHDRKTLQIDGSETFDVKGDPAPGAILTLVIHRKTGEHLDIPVKCRLDTAEELSVYSAGGVLQRFAQDFLEESEAA
;
A
#
# COMPACT_ATOMS: atom_id res chain seq x y z
N ASP A 1 18.47 -11.70 8.48
CA ASP A 1 19.51 -10.77 7.96
C ASP A 1 18.97 -9.35 7.83
N VAL A 2 19.84 -8.35 7.71
CA VAL A 2 19.46 -6.98 7.34
C VAL A 2 19.94 -6.74 5.92
N ILE A 3 19.00 -6.47 5.00
CA ILE A 3 19.34 -6.14 3.61
C ILE A 3 19.63 -4.63 3.54
N PRO A 4 20.85 -4.20 3.15
CA PRO A 4 21.21 -2.80 3.16
C PRO A 4 20.47 -2.00 2.07
N PRO A 5 20.41 -0.66 2.20
CA PRO A 5 19.80 0.21 1.19
C PRO A 5 20.39 0.00 -0.22
N GLY A 6 19.56 0.21 -1.25
CA GLY A 6 19.97 0.13 -2.66
C GLY A 6 20.05 -1.29 -3.24
N ASN A 7 19.49 -2.30 -2.54
CA ASN A 7 19.49 -3.70 -3.00
C ASN A 7 18.15 -4.15 -3.60
N GLY A 8 17.09 -3.35 -3.48
CA GLY A 8 15.77 -3.67 -4.02
C GLY A 8 14.61 -3.38 -3.07
N ILE A 9 13.43 -3.80 -3.49
CA ILE A 9 12.17 -3.70 -2.74
C ILE A 9 11.90 -5.04 -2.06
N MET A 10 11.50 -5.00 -0.79
CA MET A 10 11.37 -6.19 0.07
C MET A 10 10.58 -7.33 -0.57
N HIS A 11 9.46 -7.03 -1.24
CA HIS A 11 8.58 -8.07 -1.81
C HIS A 11 9.20 -8.79 -3.00
N GLN A 12 9.94 -8.06 -3.84
CA GLN A 12 10.65 -8.64 -4.97
C GLN A 12 11.86 -9.44 -4.49
N ILE A 13 12.62 -8.94 -3.51
CA ILE A 13 13.70 -9.70 -2.87
C ILE A 13 13.15 -10.96 -2.17
N ASN A 14 11.96 -10.86 -1.58
CA ASN A 14 11.30 -11.99 -0.93
C ASN A 14 10.96 -13.08 -1.96
N LEU A 15 10.24 -12.71 -3.02
CA LEU A 15 9.89 -13.60 -4.13
C LEU A 15 11.15 -14.21 -4.78
N GLU A 16 12.14 -13.37 -5.08
CA GLU A 16 13.35 -13.78 -5.81
C GLU A 16 14.39 -14.47 -4.94
N ARG A 17 14.37 -14.36 -3.60
CA ARG A 17 15.38 -15.01 -2.74
C ARG A 17 14.93 -15.47 -1.35
N MET A 18 14.26 -14.63 -0.56
CA MET A 18 14.07 -14.94 0.88
C MET A 18 13.09 -16.07 1.13
N CYS A 19 12.03 -16.14 0.33
CA CYS A 19 11.05 -17.20 0.43
C CYS A 19 11.61 -18.51 -0.08
N THR A 20 11.42 -19.56 0.73
CA THR A 20 11.90 -20.92 0.47
C THR A 20 10.80 -21.83 -0.05
N VAL A 21 9.53 -21.43 0.07
CA VAL A 21 8.32 -22.24 -0.21
C VAL A 21 8.15 -23.42 0.75
N VAL A 22 9.21 -24.19 0.95
CA VAL A 22 9.34 -25.23 1.97
C VAL A 22 10.61 -24.96 2.75
N GLU A 23 10.50 -24.80 4.05
CA GLU A 23 11.60 -24.55 4.98
C GLU A 23 12.05 -25.85 5.65
N VAL A 24 13.34 -25.96 5.98
CA VAL A 24 13.88 -27.08 6.77
C VAL A 24 14.48 -26.55 8.06
N ARG A 25 13.92 -26.98 9.21
CA ARG A 25 14.45 -26.66 10.54
C ARG A 25 14.64 -27.93 11.33
N ASP A 26 15.83 -28.12 11.89
CA ASP A 26 16.18 -29.29 12.71
C ASP A 26 15.84 -30.64 12.06
N GLY A 27 16.02 -30.73 10.73
CA GLY A 27 15.74 -31.92 9.93
C GLY A 27 14.27 -32.13 9.55
N VAL A 28 13.38 -31.21 9.92
CA VAL A 28 11.95 -31.25 9.59
C VAL A 28 11.65 -30.25 8.47
N ALA A 29 11.08 -30.74 7.37
CA ALA A 29 10.55 -29.90 6.29
C ALA A 29 9.11 -29.48 6.59
N PHE A 30 8.76 -28.21 6.36
CA PHE A 30 7.41 -27.67 6.55
C PHE A 30 7.17 -26.49 5.59
N PRO A 31 5.91 -26.10 5.31
CA PRO A 31 5.62 -24.98 4.43
C PRO A 31 6.19 -23.68 4.98
N ASP A 32 6.77 -22.86 4.10
CA ASP A 32 7.12 -21.48 4.42
C ASP A 32 5.84 -20.68 4.70
N THR A 33 5.85 -19.86 5.74
CA THR A 33 4.77 -18.95 6.12
C THR A 33 5.37 -17.70 6.74
N LEU A 34 4.77 -16.53 6.50
CA LEU A 34 5.30 -15.29 7.07
C LEU A 34 4.24 -14.21 7.25
N VAL A 35 4.52 -13.34 8.22
CA VAL A 35 3.87 -12.04 8.35
C VAL A 35 4.89 -10.97 7.97
N GLY A 36 4.44 -9.88 7.34
CA GLY A 36 5.31 -8.77 6.98
C GLY A 36 4.71 -7.43 7.36
N THR A 37 5.57 -6.49 7.76
CA THR A 37 5.18 -5.13 8.15
C THR A 37 4.86 -4.22 6.96
N ASP A 38 4.36 -4.80 5.87
CA ASP A 38 3.87 -4.12 4.67
C ASP A 38 2.61 -4.83 4.18
N SER A 39 1.62 -4.07 3.70
CA SER A 39 0.34 -4.64 3.28
C SER A 39 0.49 -5.58 2.08
N HIS A 40 1.46 -5.37 1.19
CA HIS A 40 1.62 -6.16 -0.02
C HIS A 40 2.53 -7.39 0.15
N THR A 41 2.81 -7.78 1.39
CA THR A 41 3.42 -9.07 1.73
C THR A 41 2.77 -10.28 1.02
N PRO A 42 1.45 -10.31 0.75
CA PRO A 42 0.83 -11.35 -0.07
C PRO A 42 1.42 -11.51 -1.48
N HIS A 43 2.28 -10.61 -1.96
CA HIS A 43 3.03 -10.77 -3.22
C HIS A 43 3.63 -12.18 -3.39
N VAL A 44 4.17 -12.76 -2.30
CA VAL A 44 4.81 -14.08 -2.34
C VAL A 44 3.82 -15.25 -2.28
N CYS A 45 2.53 -15.00 -2.03
CA CYS A 45 1.48 -16.02 -2.11
C CYS A 45 1.35 -16.64 -3.52
N ALA A 46 1.92 -15.98 -4.53
CA ALA A 46 2.10 -16.51 -5.87
C ALA A 46 2.93 -17.80 -5.96
N LEU A 47 3.75 -18.09 -4.95
CA LEU A 47 4.56 -19.31 -4.84
C LEU A 47 3.89 -20.43 -4.04
N GLY A 48 2.66 -20.25 -3.56
CA GLY A 48 2.00 -21.18 -2.65
C GLY A 48 2.36 -21.00 -1.17
N VAL A 49 2.90 -19.83 -0.81
CA VAL A 49 3.25 -19.47 0.56
C VAL A 49 2.13 -18.70 1.24
N ILE A 50 1.85 -19.02 2.48
CA ILE A 50 0.91 -18.24 3.29
C ILE A 50 1.64 -16.99 3.79
N ALA A 51 1.35 -15.84 3.19
CA ALA A 51 1.97 -14.57 3.54
C ALA A 51 0.93 -13.46 3.70
N ILE A 52 0.94 -12.78 4.85
CA ILE A 52 -0.03 -11.71 5.15
C ILE A 52 0.66 -10.41 5.59
N GLY A 53 0.03 -9.30 5.26
CA GLY A 53 0.44 -7.97 5.73
C GLY A 53 -0.11 -7.68 7.12
N VAL A 54 0.77 -7.24 8.03
CA VAL A 54 0.47 -6.90 9.42
C VAL A 54 1.11 -5.56 9.80
N GLY A 55 0.68 -4.96 10.91
CA GLY A 55 1.38 -3.78 11.44
C GLY A 55 2.65 -4.14 12.20
N GLY A 56 3.46 -3.12 12.51
CA GLY A 56 4.72 -3.28 13.25
C GLY A 56 4.52 -4.00 14.59
N LEU A 57 3.52 -3.58 15.35
CA LEU A 57 3.14 -4.14 16.65
C LEU A 57 2.81 -5.64 16.59
N GLU A 58 2.08 -6.08 15.57
CA GLU A 58 1.74 -7.50 15.40
C GLU A 58 2.98 -8.31 14.97
N ALA A 59 3.83 -7.77 14.10
CA ALA A 59 5.08 -8.43 13.73
C ALA A 59 6.07 -8.52 14.91
N GLU A 60 6.17 -7.47 15.73
CA GLU A 60 6.96 -7.47 16.97
C GLU A 60 6.48 -8.57 17.93
N ASN A 61 5.17 -8.74 18.07
CA ASN A 61 4.56 -9.83 18.85
C ASN A 61 5.06 -11.21 18.37
N VAL A 62 5.06 -11.44 17.04
CA VAL A 62 5.55 -12.68 16.44
C VAL A 62 7.06 -12.86 16.64
N MET A 63 7.84 -11.79 16.50
CA MET A 63 9.29 -11.82 16.73
C MET A 63 9.66 -12.16 18.18
N LEU A 64 8.78 -11.88 19.13
CA LEU A 64 8.93 -12.19 20.55
C LEU A 64 8.43 -13.60 20.91
N GLY A 65 8.01 -14.40 19.92
CA GLY A 65 7.64 -15.80 20.10
C GLY A 65 6.15 -16.06 20.29
N ARG A 66 5.30 -15.02 20.23
CA ARG A 66 3.84 -15.19 20.27
C ARG A 66 3.30 -15.54 18.87
N ALA A 67 2.22 -16.29 18.80
CA ALA A 67 1.56 -16.56 17.52
C ALA A 67 0.83 -15.30 17.01
N SER A 68 0.72 -15.13 15.69
CA SER A 68 -0.31 -14.25 15.12
C SER A 68 -1.64 -15.00 15.18
N TYR A 69 -2.54 -14.51 16.03
CA TYR A 69 -3.87 -15.10 16.19
C TYR A 69 -4.84 -14.47 15.22
N LEU A 70 -5.41 -15.32 14.36
CA LEU A 70 -6.40 -14.92 13.37
C LEU A 70 -7.68 -15.72 13.62
N ARG A 71 -8.84 -15.09 13.43
CA ARG A 71 -10.07 -15.86 13.25
C ARG A 71 -9.86 -16.78 12.05
N LEU A 72 -10.37 -18.02 12.13
CA LEU A 72 -10.38 -18.92 10.97
C LEU A 72 -11.00 -18.16 9.78
N PRO A 73 -10.25 -17.99 8.68
CA PRO A 73 -10.70 -17.13 7.59
C PRO A 73 -11.76 -17.83 6.73
N ASP A 74 -12.64 -17.03 6.16
CA ASP A 74 -13.49 -17.48 5.06
C ASP A 74 -12.62 -17.63 3.81
N ILE A 75 -12.62 -18.82 3.20
CA ILE A 75 -11.84 -19.12 1.99
C ILE A 75 -12.75 -19.05 0.77
N VAL A 76 -12.43 -18.16 -0.16
CA VAL A 76 -13.16 -17.98 -1.42
C VAL A 76 -12.29 -18.52 -2.56
N GLY A 77 -12.80 -19.53 -3.26
CA GLY A 77 -12.16 -20.05 -4.46
C GLY A 77 -12.38 -19.09 -5.63
N VAL A 78 -11.33 -18.73 -6.35
CA VAL A 78 -11.40 -17.90 -7.56
C VAL A 78 -10.96 -18.72 -8.76
N LYS A 79 -11.93 -19.23 -9.50
CA LYS A 79 -11.71 -20.06 -10.69
C LYS A 79 -11.40 -19.19 -11.89
N LEU A 80 -10.14 -19.23 -12.32
CA LEU A 80 -9.68 -18.58 -13.54
C LEU A 80 -9.86 -19.50 -14.73
N THR A 81 -10.48 -18.98 -15.79
CA THR A 81 -10.68 -19.68 -17.07
C THR A 81 -10.13 -18.85 -18.23
N GLY A 82 -10.08 -19.44 -19.42
CA GLY A 82 -9.53 -18.76 -20.61
C GLY A 82 -8.05 -18.43 -20.48
N LYS A 83 -7.59 -17.53 -21.35
CA LYS A 83 -6.24 -16.94 -21.37
C LYS A 83 -6.35 -15.46 -21.74
N PRO A 84 -5.45 -14.59 -21.24
CA PRO A 84 -5.40 -13.21 -21.70
C PRO A 84 -5.27 -13.13 -23.23
N ALA A 85 -5.94 -12.16 -23.85
CA ALA A 85 -5.80 -11.91 -25.28
C ALA A 85 -4.38 -11.43 -25.63
N PRO A 86 -3.92 -11.61 -26.88
CA PRO A 86 -2.59 -11.16 -27.29
C PRO A 86 -2.34 -9.68 -26.99
N GLY A 87 -1.15 -9.38 -26.48
CA GLY A 87 -0.72 -8.02 -26.13
C GLY A 87 -1.30 -7.47 -24.82
N MET A 88 -2.03 -8.28 -24.04
CA MET A 88 -2.46 -7.95 -22.69
C MET A 88 -1.35 -8.22 -21.68
N THR A 89 -1.21 -7.32 -20.70
CA THR A 89 -0.17 -7.42 -19.67
C THR A 89 -0.72 -8.00 -18.37
N ALA A 90 0.16 -8.47 -17.49
CA ALA A 90 -0.24 -8.87 -16.13
C ALA A 90 -0.89 -7.71 -15.36
N THR A 91 -0.49 -6.47 -15.66
CA THR A 91 -1.11 -5.27 -15.07
C THR A 91 -2.57 -5.14 -15.49
N ASP A 92 -2.88 -5.36 -16.78
CA ASP A 92 -4.26 -5.30 -17.27
C ASP A 92 -5.14 -6.36 -16.58
N VAL A 93 -4.60 -7.56 -16.38
CA VAL A 93 -5.28 -8.67 -15.70
C VAL A 93 -5.55 -8.32 -14.23
N VAL A 94 -4.55 -7.86 -13.48
CA VAL A 94 -4.75 -7.57 -12.04
C VAL A 94 -5.70 -6.40 -11.81
N LEU A 95 -5.69 -5.37 -12.66
CA LEU A 95 -6.61 -4.25 -12.51
C LEU A 95 -8.06 -4.68 -12.78
N ALA A 96 -8.29 -5.57 -13.75
CA ALA A 96 -9.60 -6.19 -14.00
C ALA A 96 -10.06 -7.07 -12.84
N LEU A 97 -9.17 -7.91 -12.30
CA LEU A 97 -9.47 -8.72 -11.12
C LEU A 97 -9.71 -7.87 -9.87
N THR A 98 -8.98 -6.77 -9.68
CA THR A 98 -9.15 -5.88 -8.53
C THR A 98 -10.53 -5.22 -8.54
N GLU A 99 -10.99 -4.73 -9.70
CA GLU A 99 -12.35 -4.23 -9.88
C GLU A 99 -13.40 -5.32 -9.57
N PHE A 100 -13.23 -6.51 -10.15
CA PHE A 100 -14.13 -7.64 -9.97
C PHE A 100 -14.23 -8.08 -8.50
N LEU A 101 -13.10 -8.37 -7.87
CA LEU A 101 -13.04 -8.87 -6.49
C LEU A 101 -13.56 -7.84 -5.47
N ARG A 102 -13.33 -6.54 -5.69
CA ARG A 102 -13.92 -5.50 -4.84
C ARG A 102 -15.45 -5.47 -4.98
N LYS A 103 -16.00 -5.63 -6.19
CA LYS A 103 -17.46 -5.76 -6.42
C LYS A 103 -18.03 -7.00 -5.74
N GLU A 104 -17.27 -8.10 -5.74
CA GLU A 104 -17.62 -9.36 -5.08
C GLU A 104 -17.45 -9.33 -3.55
N ARG A 105 -16.99 -8.23 -2.94
CA ARG A 105 -16.92 -8.04 -1.47
C ARG A 105 -16.12 -9.15 -0.76
N VAL A 106 -14.89 -9.38 -1.19
CA VAL A 106 -14.00 -10.38 -0.59
C VAL A 106 -13.18 -9.84 0.60
N VAL A 107 -13.62 -8.75 1.24
CA VAL A 107 -12.86 -8.09 2.31
C VAL A 107 -12.68 -9.03 3.49
N GLY A 108 -11.44 -9.21 3.95
CA GLY A 108 -11.07 -10.10 5.05
C GLY A 108 -10.95 -11.59 4.67
N ALA A 109 -11.50 -12.01 3.54
CA ALA A 109 -11.42 -13.40 3.06
C ALA A 109 -10.00 -13.77 2.62
N TRP A 110 -9.74 -15.07 2.54
CA TRP A 110 -8.58 -15.63 1.86
C TRP A 110 -9.01 -16.07 0.48
N LEU A 111 -8.25 -15.70 -0.54
CA LEU A 111 -8.52 -16.11 -1.91
C LEU A 111 -7.59 -17.24 -2.30
N GLU A 112 -8.13 -18.27 -2.94
CA GLU A 112 -7.34 -19.31 -3.61
C GLU A 112 -7.67 -19.31 -5.10
N PHE A 113 -6.67 -19.00 -5.93
CA PHE A 113 -6.81 -18.99 -7.37
C PHE A 113 -6.56 -20.39 -7.93
N PHE A 114 -7.54 -20.90 -8.67
CA PHE A 114 -7.48 -22.23 -9.26
C PHE A 114 -8.08 -22.26 -10.67
N GLY A 115 -8.08 -23.44 -11.29
CA GLY A 115 -8.66 -23.65 -12.62
C GLY A 115 -7.66 -23.50 -13.78
N PRO A 116 -8.11 -23.79 -15.02
CA PRO A 116 -7.24 -23.90 -16.18
C PRO A 116 -6.54 -22.58 -16.53
N GLY A 117 -7.16 -21.43 -16.27
CA GLY A 117 -6.55 -20.12 -16.50
C GLY A 117 -5.39 -19.84 -15.54
N ALA A 118 -5.51 -20.26 -14.27
CA ALA A 118 -4.45 -20.06 -13.26
C ALA A 118 -3.14 -20.79 -13.63
N ARG A 119 -3.26 -22.00 -14.21
CA ARG A 119 -2.12 -22.79 -14.72
C ARG A 119 -1.37 -22.11 -15.88
N THR A 120 -2.00 -21.18 -16.59
CA THR A 120 -1.39 -20.49 -17.74
C THR A 120 -0.61 -19.24 -17.37
N LEU A 121 -0.79 -18.75 -16.13
CA LEU A 121 -0.12 -17.57 -15.63
C LEU A 121 1.25 -17.94 -15.07
N THR A 122 2.29 -17.22 -15.50
CA THR A 122 3.63 -17.35 -14.92
C THR A 122 3.63 -16.88 -13.47
N VAL A 123 4.63 -17.26 -12.68
CA VAL A 123 4.77 -16.72 -11.31
C VAL A 123 4.86 -15.19 -11.30
N GLY A 124 5.45 -14.57 -12.32
CA GLY A 124 5.45 -13.10 -12.45
C GLY A 124 4.03 -12.53 -12.54
N ASP A 125 3.14 -13.18 -13.29
CA ASP A 125 1.75 -12.75 -13.44
C ASP A 125 0.95 -12.99 -12.15
N ARG A 126 1.14 -14.16 -11.53
CA ARG A 126 0.56 -14.52 -10.23
C ARG A 126 0.98 -13.54 -9.15
N ALA A 127 2.27 -13.19 -9.10
CA ALA A 127 2.84 -12.25 -8.14
C ALA A 127 2.26 -10.84 -8.31
N THR A 128 2.05 -10.39 -9.55
CA THR A 128 1.32 -9.14 -9.83
C THR A 128 -0.11 -9.19 -9.26
N ILE A 129 -0.83 -10.31 -9.40
CA ILE A 129 -2.20 -10.50 -8.86
C ILE A 129 -2.21 -10.54 -7.33
N SER A 130 -1.36 -11.37 -6.72
CA SER A 130 -1.26 -11.54 -5.28
C SER A 130 -0.73 -10.27 -4.60
N ASN A 131 0.09 -9.47 -5.27
CA ASN A 131 0.56 -8.20 -4.71
C ASN A 131 -0.59 -7.25 -4.39
N MET A 132 -1.61 -7.17 -5.25
CA MET A 132 -2.75 -6.26 -5.09
C MET A 132 -3.82 -6.77 -4.10
N THR A 133 -3.52 -7.81 -3.32
CA THR A 133 -4.38 -8.34 -2.25
C THR A 133 -5.06 -7.26 -1.39
N PRO A 134 -4.32 -6.26 -0.88
CA PRO A 134 -4.92 -5.22 -0.05
C PRO A 134 -5.88 -4.31 -0.81
N GLU A 135 -5.73 -4.17 -2.12
CA GLU A 135 -6.52 -3.25 -2.94
C GLU A 135 -7.92 -3.80 -3.24
N TYR A 136 -8.10 -5.12 -3.30
CA TYR A 136 -9.42 -5.76 -3.30
C TYR A 136 -9.90 -6.17 -1.88
N GLY A 137 -9.05 -6.01 -0.86
CA GLY A 137 -9.41 -6.09 0.56
C GLY A 137 -9.29 -7.49 1.18
N ALA A 138 -8.81 -8.47 0.44
CA ALA A 138 -8.56 -9.81 0.98
C ALA A 138 -7.38 -9.79 1.97
N THR A 139 -7.27 -10.84 2.78
CA THR A 139 -6.17 -11.03 3.73
C THR A 139 -4.95 -11.68 3.05
N ALA A 140 -5.21 -12.65 2.18
CA ALA A 140 -4.23 -13.37 1.37
C ALA A 140 -4.85 -13.71 0.02
N ALA A 141 -4.02 -13.86 -1.02
CA ALA A 141 -4.47 -14.30 -2.33
C ALA A 141 -3.45 -15.26 -2.96
N MET A 142 -3.74 -16.56 -2.85
CA MET A 142 -2.81 -17.65 -3.06
C MET A 142 -2.97 -18.32 -4.41
N PHE A 143 -1.85 -18.80 -4.95
CA PHE A 143 -1.80 -19.77 -6.04
C PHE A 143 -1.18 -21.06 -5.52
N HIS A 144 -1.69 -22.22 -5.96
CA HIS A 144 -1.13 -23.51 -5.55
C HIS A 144 0.29 -23.73 -6.06
N ILE A 145 1.05 -24.61 -5.40
CA ILE A 145 2.36 -25.05 -5.86
C ILE A 145 2.17 -25.93 -7.10
N ASP A 146 2.76 -25.54 -8.22
CA ASP A 146 2.71 -26.28 -9.48
C ASP A 146 4.00 -26.13 -10.30
N GLU A 147 3.94 -26.51 -11.58
CA GLU A 147 5.09 -26.44 -12.49
C GLU A 147 5.62 -25.01 -12.67
N GLN A 148 4.76 -23.98 -12.64
CA GLN A 148 5.19 -22.59 -12.75
C GLN A 148 6.02 -22.17 -11.52
N THR A 149 5.65 -22.66 -10.33
CA THR A 149 6.44 -22.46 -9.12
C THR A 149 7.84 -23.06 -9.28
N ILE A 150 7.93 -24.31 -9.74
CA ILE A 150 9.21 -25.01 -9.95
C ILE A 150 10.07 -24.31 -11.00
N ASP A 151 9.48 -23.90 -12.13
CA ASP A 151 10.18 -23.18 -13.19
C ASP A 151 10.71 -21.82 -12.70
N TYR A 152 9.95 -21.11 -11.87
CA TYR A 152 10.39 -19.86 -11.27
C TYR A 152 11.53 -20.04 -10.26
N LEU A 153 11.48 -21.08 -9.41
CA LEU A 153 12.57 -21.36 -8.47
C LEU A 153 13.88 -21.68 -9.22
N LYS A 154 13.80 -22.43 -10.32
CA LYS A 154 14.94 -22.66 -11.22
C LYS A 154 15.43 -21.37 -11.87
N LEU A 155 14.52 -20.58 -12.43
CA LEU A 155 14.83 -19.30 -13.08
C LEU A 155 15.53 -18.32 -12.14
N THR A 156 15.11 -18.27 -10.87
CA THR A 156 15.71 -17.41 -9.84
C THR A 156 16.98 -18.00 -9.21
N GLY A 157 17.52 -19.07 -9.79
CA GLY A 157 18.80 -19.66 -9.40
C GLY A 157 18.80 -20.30 -8.02
N ARG A 158 17.65 -20.80 -7.54
CA ARG A 158 17.60 -21.67 -6.36
C ARG A 158 18.44 -22.93 -6.58
N GLU A 159 18.94 -23.50 -5.50
CA GLU A 159 19.72 -24.74 -5.57
C GLU A 159 18.84 -25.91 -6.01
N ASP A 160 19.35 -26.75 -6.91
CA ASP A 160 18.60 -27.88 -7.49
C ASP A 160 18.05 -28.84 -6.41
N ALA A 161 18.82 -29.07 -5.34
CA ALA A 161 18.39 -29.89 -4.21
C ALA A 161 17.18 -29.28 -3.48
N HIS A 162 17.15 -27.96 -3.34
CA HIS A 162 16.04 -27.23 -2.72
C HIS A 162 14.80 -27.24 -3.62
N VAL A 163 14.98 -27.00 -4.92
CA VAL A 163 13.88 -27.08 -5.90
C VAL A 163 13.25 -28.47 -5.88
N LYS A 164 14.08 -29.51 -5.85
CA LYS A 164 13.62 -30.90 -5.74
C LYS A 164 12.88 -31.16 -4.42
N LEU A 165 13.38 -30.62 -3.30
CA LEU A 165 12.70 -30.73 -2.00
C LEU A 165 11.30 -30.11 -2.06
N VAL A 166 11.15 -28.91 -2.63
CA VAL A 166 9.84 -28.24 -2.74
C VAL A 166 8.86 -29.10 -3.55
N GLU A 167 9.29 -29.63 -4.70
CA GLU A 167 8.45 -30.49 -5.54
C GLU A 167 8.05 -31.79 -4.83
N ASP A 168 9.03 -32.51 -4.27
CA ASP A 168 8.80 -33.78 -3.57
C ASP A 168 7.90 -33.57 -2.34
N PHE A 169 8.14 -32.52 -1.56
CA PHE A 169 7.33 -32.18 -0.38
C PHE A 169 5.90 -31.84 -0.76
N ALA A 170 5.67 -30.97 -1.75
CA ALA A 170 4.34 -30.56 -2.16
C ALA A 170 3.51 -31.75 -2.66
N LYS A 171 4.10 -32.63 -3.49
CA LYS A 171 3.45 -33.87 -3.96
C LYS A 171 3.21 -34.87 -2.84
N HIS A 172 4.14 -35.01 -1.90
CA HIS A 172 3.99 -35.95 -0.79
C HIS A 172 2.91 -35.53 0.21
N THR A 173 2.79 -34.23 0.45
CA THR A 173 1.86 -33.65 1.44
C THR A 173 0.49 -33.28 0.85
N GLY A 174 0.30 -33.45 -0.46
CA GLY A 174 -0.93 -33.07 -1.15
C GLY A 174 -1.11 -31.55 -1.27
N LEU A 175 -0.02 -30.78 -1.29
CA LEU A 175 0.00 -29.33 -1.53
C LEU A 175 0.26 -28.97 -3.01
N TRP A 176 0.45 -29.99 -3.85
CA TRP A 176 0.57 -29.81 -5.30
C TRP A 176 -0.80 -29.52 -5.93
N ALA A 177 -0.85 -28.67 -6.94
CA ALA A 177 -2.09 -28.17 -7.53
C ALA A 177 -3.06 -29.28 -8.01
N ASP A 178 -2.54 -30.41 -8.50
CA ASP A 178 -3.38 -31.54 -8.93
C ASP A 178 -4.04 -32.28 -7.77
N ASP A 179 -3.35 -32.38 -6.63
CA ASP A 179 -3.86 -33.05 -5.43
C ASP A 179 -4.94 -32.21 -4.73
N ILE A 180 -4.89 -30.87 -4.90
CA ILE A 180 -5.85 -29.91 -4.34
C ILE A 180 -6.97 -29.56 -5.34
N ALA A 181 -6.93 -30.03 -6.58
CA ALA A 181 -7.92 -29.67 -7.61
C ALA A 181 -9.39 -29.98 -7.23
N GLY A 182 -9.61 -30.88 -6.27
CA GLY A 182 -10.92 -31.23 -5.72
C GLY A 182 -11.33 -30.47 -4.45
N ALA A 183 -10.60 -29.42 -4.06
CA ALA A 183 -10.93 -28.62 -2.87
C ALA A 183 -12.35 -28.03 -2.95
N GLU A 184 -13.07 -28.11 -1.83
CA GLU A 184 -14.42 -27.57 -1.70
C GLU A 184 -14.37 -26.19 -1.04
N TYR A 185 -14.88 -25.18 -1.75
CA TYR A 185 -15.00 -23.82 -1.26
C TYR A 185 -16.45 -23.49 -0.98
N GLU A 186 -16.74 -22.82 0.15
CA GLU A 186 -18.08 -22.35 0.48
C GLU A 186 -18.60 -21.36 -0.57
N ARG A 187 -17.69 -20.54 -1.11
CA ARG A 187 -17.97 -19.59 -2.18
C ARG A 187 -16.94 -19.73 -3.30
N VAL A 188 -17.43 -19.86 -4.53
CA VAL A 188 -16.61 -19.87 -5.75
C VAL A 188 -16.99 -18.67 -6.62
N LEU A 189 -15.98 -17.92 -7.04
CA LEU A 189 -16.08 -16.85 -8.04
C LEU A 189 -15.44 -17.33 -9.33
N GLU A 190 -16.05 -17.02 -10.47
CA GLU A 190 -15.49 -17.37 -11.79
C GLU A 190 -15.08 -16.11 -12.54
N PHE A 191 -13.88 -16.14 -13.13
CA PHE A 191 -13.36 -15.05 -13.96
C PHE A 191 -12.70 -15.60 -15.23
N ASP A 192 -13.16 -15.14 -16.40
CA ASP A 192 -12.57 -15.49 -17.70
C ASP A 192 -11.48 -14.47 -18.06
N LEU A 193 -10.24 -14.92 -18.20
CA LEU A 193 -9.10 -14.07 -18.55
C LEU A 193 -9.20 -13.50 -19.98
N SER A 194 -9.99 -14.11 -20.87
CA SER A 194 -10.13 -13.67 -22.26
C SER A 194 -10.91 -12.36 -22.42
N GLN A 195 -11.66 -11.95 -21.40
CA GLN A 195 -12.41 -10.69 -21.39
C GLN A 195 -11.53 -9.47 -21.05
N VAL A 196 -10.28 -9.69 -20.61
CA VAL A 196 -9.37 -8.62 -20.21
C VAL A 196 -8.98 -7.80 -21.42
N VAL A 197 -9.11 -6.48 -21.30
CA VAL A 197 -8.69 -5.49 -22.29
C VAL A 197 -7.67 -4.54 -21.67
N ARG A 198 -6.90 -3.84 -22.52
CA ARG A 198 -5.92 -2.85 -22.07
C ARG A 198 -6.63 -1.78 -21.22
N ASN A 199 -6.08 -1.48 -20.05
CA ASN A 199 -6.76 -0.60 -19.11
C ASN A 199 -5.80 0.19 -18.22
N VAL A 200 -6.39 1.18 -17.54
CA VAL A 200 -5.79 1.92 -16.44
C VAL A 200 -6.73 1.85 -15.24
N ALA A 201 -6.24 2.14 -14.03
CA ALA A 201 -7.10 2.37 -12.88
C ALA A 201 -6.94 3.80 -12.35
N GLY A 202 -8.07 4.47 -12.18
CA GLY A 202 -8.14 5.84 -11.68
C GLY A 202 -9.30 6.65 -12.28
N PRO A 203 -9.38 7.95 -11.95
CA PRO A 203 -8.50 8.61 -10.99
C PRO A 203 -8.74 8.14 -9.55
N SER A 204 -7.67 8.13 -8.75
CA SER A 204 -7.70 8.17 -7.28
C SER A 204 -8.28 6.96 -6.54
N SER A 205 -8.55 5.87 -7.26
CA SER A 205 -8.93 4.57 -6.69
C SER A 205 -8.31 3.42 -7.50
N PRO A 206 -7.68 2.43 -6.84
CA PRO A 206 -7.08 1.27 -7.52
C PRO A 206 -8.09 0.33 -8.17
N HIS A 207 -9.32 0.29 -7.65
CA HIS A 207 -10.40 -0.57 -8.17
C HIS A 207 -11.31 0.17 -9.16
N LYS A 208 -11.04 1.45 -9.46
CA LYS A 208 -11.73 2.21 -10.51
C LYS A 208 -11.05 1.97 -11.86
N ARG A 209 -11.22 0.77 -12.40
CA ARG A 209 -10.68 0.41 -13.71
C ARG A 209 -11.43 1.14 -14.83
N VAL A 210 -10.70 1.59 -15.84
CA VAL A 210 -11.24 2.13 -17.10
C VAL A 210 -10.47 1.51 -18.26
N ALA A 211 -11.18 0.90 -19.22
CA ALA A 211 -10.55 0.42 -20.44
C ALA A 211 -9.98 1.60 -21.23
N THR A 212 -8.83 1.43 -21.88
CA THR A 212 -8.20 2.52 -22.66
C THR A 212 -9.09 3.00 -23.81
N SER A 213 -9.93 2.11 -24.36
CA SER A 213 -10.96 2.45 -25.36
C SER A 213 -12.06 3.38 -24.85
N ASP A 214 -12.29 3.39 -23.54
CA ASP A 214 -13.44 4.05 -22.89
C ASP A 214 -13.04 5.34 -22.16
N LEU A 215 -11.77 5.74 -22.24
CA LEU A 215 -11.24 6.93 -21.54
C LEU A 215 -12.02 8.20 -21.88
N GLY A 216 -12.46 8.36 -23.13
CA GLY A 216 -13.23 9.53 -23.57
C GLY A 216 -14.64 9.54 -22.98
N ALA A 217 -15.29 8.37 -22.93
CA ALA A 217 -16.60 8.22 -22.29
C ALA A 217 -16.52 8.44 -20.78
N ALA A 218 -15.39 8.09 -20.15
CA ALA A 218 -15.12 8.34 -18.74
C ALA A 218 -14.71 9.81 -18.43
N GLY A 219 -14.56 10.66 -19.45
CA GLY A 219 -14.10 12.04 -19.31
C GLY A 219 -12.63 12.16 -18.87
N ILE A 220 -11.83 11.11 -19.06
CA ILE A 220 -10.40 11.10 -18.79
C ILE A 220 -9.65 11.64 -20.01
N SER A 221 -9.81 11.01 -21.17
CA SER A 221 -9.36 11.60 -22.44
C SER A 221 -10.41 12.58 -22.98
N GLY A 222 -10.00 13.48 -23.87
CA GLY A 222 -10.87 14.54 -24.40
C GLY A 222 -10.15 15.38 -25.44
N PRO A 223 -10.69 16.55 -25.82
CA PRO A 223 -10.01 17.47 -26.73
C PRO A 223 -8.60 17.77 -26.22
N TYR A 224 -7.60 17.37 -27.01
CA TYR A 224 -6.20 17.54 -26.70
C TYR A 224 -5.54 18.31 -27.84
N GLU A 225 -5.04 19.50 -27.52
CA GLU A 225 -4.15 20.26 -28.38
C GLU A 225 -2.96 20.69 -27.54
N LEU A 226 -1.76 20.47 -28.07
CA LEU A 226 -0.55 20.97 -27.44
C LEU A 226 -0.51 22.50 -27.63
N PRO A 227 -0.38 23.29 -26.55
CA PRO A 227 -0.23 24.75 -26.67
C PRO A 227 0.93 25.13 -27.60
N ALA A 228 0.71 26.12 -28.47
CA ALA A 228 1.70 26.53 -29.47
C ALA A 228 3.01 27.08 -28.87
N ASP A 229 2.96 27.55 -27.62
CA ASP A 229 4.12 28.01 -26.86
C ASP A 229 4.86 26.87 -26.14
N GLY A 230 4.38 25.63 -26.25
CA GLY A 230 4.96 24.45 -25.62
C GLY A 230 4.65 24.33 -24.11
N SER A 231 3.76 25.15 -23.58
CA SER A 231 3.30 25.09 -22.19
C SER A 231 2.52 23.81 -21.89
N MET A 232 2.34 23.50 -20.60
CA MET A 232 1.63 22.29 -20.19
C MET A 232 0.13 22.37 -20.58
N PRO A 233 -0.43 21.30 -21.18
CA PRO A 233 -1.86 21.19 -21.44
C PRO A 233 -2.65 20.83 -20.17
N ASP A 234 -3.98 20.90 -20.23
CA ASP A 234 -4.83 20.28 -19.22
C ASP A 234 -4.56 18.76 -19.14
N GLY A 235 -4.66 18.20 -17.94
CA GLY A 235 -4.36 16.79 -17.68
C GLY A 235 -2.89 16.42 -17.91
N ALA A 236 -1.97 17.40 -17.84
CA ALA A 236 -0.54 17.17 -18.03
C ALA A 236 -0.03 16.05 -17.11
N VAL A 237 0.66 15.07 -17.71
CA VAL A 237 1.36 14.02 -16.97
C VAL A 237 2.67 14.62 -16.47
N ILE A 238 2.73 14.97 -15.19
CA ILE A 238 3.93 15.57 -14.59
C ILE A 238 4.87 14.52 -14.00
N ILE A 239 4.37 13.31 -13.73
CA ILE A 239 5.12 12.16 -13.24
C ILE A 239 4.76 10.94 -14.10
N ALA A 240 5.76 10.28 -14.66
CA ALA A 240 5.64 8.99 -15.33
C ALA A 240 6.64 7.99 -14.71
N ALA A 241 6.19 7.06 -13.88
CA ALA A 241 7.09 6.21 -13.10
C ALA A 241 6.90 4.71 -13.37
N ILE A 242 7.92 4.06 -13.92
CA ILE A 242 8.05 2.61 -13.86
C ILE A 242 8.60 2.28 -12.48
N THR A 243 7.74 1.81 -11.59
CA THR A 243 8.04 1.63 -10.16
C THR A 243 7.27 0.43 -9.61
N SER A 244 7.40 0.20 -8.30
CA SER A 244 6.74 -0.85 -7.52
C SER A 244 7.21 -2.27 -7.78
N CYS A 245 7.29 -3.05 -6.70
CA CYS A 245 7.41 -4.50 -6.76
C CYS A 245 6.30 -5.16 -7.60
N THR A 246 5.08 -4.58 -7.66
CA THR A 246 3.92 -5.12 -8.40
C THR A 246 4.26 -5.51 -9.84
N ASN A 247 4.96 -4.62 -10.54
CA ASN A 247 5.21 -4.77 -11.97
C ASN A 247 6.70 -4.96 -12.30
N THR A 248 7.61 -4.48 -11.46
CA THR A 248 9.06 -4.62 -11.71
C THR A 248 9.63 -6.00 -11.36
N SER A 249 8.86 -6.82 -10.63
CA SER A 249 9.14 -8.25 -10.39
C SER A 249 8.76 -9.16 -11.55
N ASN A 250 7.96 -8.67 -12.51
CA ASN A 250 7.54 -9.42 -13.68
C ASN A 250 8.41 -9.03 -14.88
N PRO A 251 9.32 -9.92 -15.36
CA PRO A 251 10.20 -9.60 -16.48
C PRO A 251 9.46 -9.21 -17.75
N ARG A 252 8.30 -9.83 -18.04
CA ARG A 252 7.49 -9.51 -19.24
C ARG A 252 7.08 -8.04 -19.24
N ASN A 253 6.64 -7.52 -18.09
CA ASN A 253 6.16 -6.14 -17.98
C ASN A 253 7.28 -5.10 -18.21
N VAL A 254 8.46 -5.32 -17.64
CA VAL A 254 9.59 -4.38 -17.82
C VAL A 254 10.26 -4.53 -19.20
N ILE A 255 10.29 -5.73 -19.76
CA ILE A 255 10.77 -5.96 -21.14
C ILE A 255 9.80 -5.33 -22.15
N ALA A 256 8.49 -5.41 -21.93
CA ALA A 256 7.50 -4.72 -22.76
C ALA A 256 7.71 -3.20 -22.78
N ALA A 257 8.02 -2.60 -21.62
CA ALA A 257 8.37 -1.17 -21.55
C ALA A 257 9.66 -0.85 -22.30
N GLY A 258 10.69 -1.69 -22.15
CA GLY A 258 11.96 -1.53 -22.87
C GLY A 258 11.80 -1.66 -24.39
N LEU A 259 11.00 -2.61 -24.85
CA LEU A 259 10.67 -2.79 -26.27
C LEU A 259 9.88 -1.60 -26.83
N LEU A 260 8.92 -1.08 -26.07
CA LEU A 260 8.18 0.11 -26.46
C LEU A 260 9.12 1.32 -26.57
N ALA A 261 10.03 1.51 -25.60
CA ALA A 261 11.03 2.56 -25.64
C ALA A 261 11.98 2.43 -26.84
N LYS A 262 12.44 1.21 -27.14
CA LYS A 262 13.28 0.92 -28.31
C LYS A 262 12.58 1.29 -29.62
N LYS A 263 11.31 0.89 -29.78
CA LYS A 263 10.51 1.24 -30.97
C LYS A 263 10.29 2.75 -31.06
N ALA A 264 10.02 3.42 -29.94
CA ALA A 264 9.85 4.86 -29.88
C ALA A 264 11.12 5.63 -30.28
N ASN A 265 12.28 5.25 -29.73
CA ASN A 265 13.58 5.83 -30.08
C ASN A 265 13.92 5.63 -31.57
N ALA A 266 13.68 4.42 -32.10
CA ALA A 266 13.90 4.12 -33.52
C ALA A 266 13.03 4.98 -34.45
N MET A 267 11.86 5.43 -33.98
CA MET A 267 10.96 6.33 -34.69
C MET A 267 11.18 7.81 -34.35
N GLY A 268 12.22 8.15 -33.57
CA GLY A 268 12.55 9.54 -33.22
C GLY A 268 11.60 10.20 -32.21
N LEU A 269 10.79 9.41 -31.50
CA LEU A 269 9.90 9.93 -30.47
C LEU A 269 10.66 10.21 -29.18
N VAL A 270 10.22 11.24 -28.45
CA VAL A 270 10.76 11.62 -27.14
C VAL A 270 9.62 11.88 -26.15
N ARG A 271 9.88 11.67 -24.86
CA ARG A 271 8.95 12.12 -23.81
C ARG A 271 8.75 13.64 -23.84
N LYS A 272 7.60 14.12 -23.37
CA LYS A 272 7.40 15.56 -23.21
C LYS A 272 8.30 16.15 -22.11
N PRO A 273 8.76 17.41 -22.26
CA PRO A 273 9.77 17.98 -21.38
C PRO A 273 9.30 18.16 -19.93
N TRP A 274 8.00 18.40 -19.71
CA TRP A 274 7.42 18.54 -18.36
C TRP A 274 7.21 17.21 -17.63
N VAL A 275 7.35 16.07 -18.32
CA VAL A 275 7.15 14.76 -17.71
C VAL A 275 8.40 14.37 -16.95
N LYS A 276 8.35 14.33 -15.62
CA LYS A 276 9.41 13.72 -14.81
C LYS A 276 9.27 12.20 -14.86
N SER A 277 10.07 11.57 -15.72
CA SER A 277 10.14 10.11 -15.87
C SER A 277 11.12 9.48 -14.89
N SER A 278 10.84 8.24 -14.45
CA SER A 278 11.75 7.48 -13.58
C SER A 278 11.57 5.97 -13.74
N PHE A 279 12.65 5.22 -13.57
CA PHE A 279 12.62 3.77 -13.42
C PHE A 279 13.20 3.36 -12.07
N ALA A 280 12.42 2.67 -11.26
CA ALA A 280 12.81 2.17 -9.94
C ALA A 280 12.56 0.67 -9.85
N PRO A 281 13.49 -0.16 -10.35
CA PRO A 281 13.38 -1.62 -10.29
C PRO A 281 13.43 -2.14 -8.85
N GLY A 282 12.64 -3.17 -8.55
CA GLY A 282 12.64 -3.78 -7.22
C GLY A 282 13.76 -4.78 -6.96
N SER A 283 14.63 -5.08 -7.92
CA SER A 283 15.90 -5.79 -7.67
C SER A 283 16.99 -5.41 -8.67
N ILE A 284 18.24 -5.69 -8.30
CA ILE A 284 19.40 -5.49 -9.19
C ILE A 284 19.36 -6.46 -10.38
N ALA A 285 18.70 -7.62 -10.26
CA ALA A 285 18.59 -8.60 -11.34
C ALA A 285 17.88 -7.99 -12.56
N VAL A 286 16.90 -7.11 -12.32
CA VAL A 286 16.19 -6.34 -13.38
C VAL A 286 17.14 -5.56 -14.26
N ARG A 287 18.12 -4.88 -13.65
CA ARG A 287 19.14 -4.15 -14.40
C ARG A 287 19.96 -5.09 -15.28
N LEU A 288 20.38 -6.24 -14.74
CA LEU A 288 21.27 -7.17 -15.44
C LEU A 288 20.63 -7.74 -16.71
N TYR A 289 19.40 -8.25 -16.63
CA TYR A 289 18.74 -8.81 -17.81
C TYR A 289 18.31 -7.75 -18.83
N LEU A 290 17.99 -6.52 -18.40
CA LEU A 290 17.69 -5.42 -19.34
C LEU A 290 18.96 -4.92 -20.05
N GLN A 291 20.11 -4.95 -19.37
CA GLN A 291 21.41 -4.68 -20.00
C GLN A 291 21.77 -5.75 -21.02
N GLU A 292 21.63 -7.03 -20.67
CA GLU A 292 21.88 -8.13 -21.61
C GLU A 292 20.92 -8.08 -22.83
N ALA A 293 19.66 -7.70 -22.62
CA ALA A 293 18.69 -7.53 -23.69
C ALA A 293 18.93 -6.28 -24.57
N GLY A 294 19.85 -5.38 -24.18
CA GLY A 294 20.05 -4.09 -24.85
C GLY A 294 18.84 -3.15 -24.75
N LEU A 295 18.00 -3.31 -23.72
CA LEU A 295 16.79 -2.52 -23.50
C LEU A 295 16.94 -1.45 -22.41
N LEU A 296 17.95 -1.58 -21.53
CA LEU A 296 18.18 -0.57 -20.51
C LEU A 296 18.56 0.79 -21.11
N GLU A 297 19.49 0.78 -22.08
CA GLU A 297 19.92 2.00 -22.78
C GLU A 297 18.75 2.67 -23.52
N GLU A 298 17.84 1.88 -24.09
CA GLU A 298 16.64 2.38 -24.77
C GLU A 298 15.68 3.10 -23.80
N LEU A 299 15.50 2.55 -22.60
CA LEU A 299 14.74 3.22 -21.53
C LEU A 299 15.43 4.51 -21.09
N GLU A 300 16.75 4.48 -20.88
CA GLU A 300 17.55 5.64 -20.47
C GLU A 300 17.48 6.77 -21.49
N ASN A 301 17.63 6.45 -22.79
CA ASN A 301 17.53 7.41 -23.89
C ASN A 301 16.17 8.10 -23.96
N LEU A 302 15.09 7.39 -23.62
CA LEU A 302 13.74 7.97 -23.54
C LEU A 302 13.47 8.71 -22.20
N GLY A 303 14.43 8.69 -21.27
CA GLY A 303 14.38 9.39 -19.99
C GLY A 303 14.00 8.54 -18.78
N PHE A 304 13.89 7.22 -18.93
CA PHE A 304 13.59 6.27 -17.85
C PHE A 304 14.85 5.66 -17.24
N GLY A 305 15.74 6.52 -16.73
CA GLY A 305 16.93 6.06 -16.01
C GLY A 305 16.62 5.40 -14.68
N ILE A 306 17.47 4.46 -14.27
CA ILE A 306 17.38 3.83 -12.94
C ILE A 306 17.70 4.89 -11.87
N VAL A 307 16.70 5.28 -11.08
CA VAL A 307 16.87 6.28 -10.01
C VAL A 307 17.25 5.65 -8.67
N ALA A 308 16.75 4.43 -8.39
CA ALA A 308 17.06 3.66 -7.20
C ALA A 308 16.53 2.23 -7.30
N PHE A 309 17.10 1.32 -6.50
CA PHE A 309 16.51 0.02 -6.20
C PHE A 309 15.67 0.10 -4.92
N ALA A 310 14.52 0.77 -4.99
CA ALA A 310 13.66 1.11 -3.85
C ALA A 310 12.22 1.45 -4.29
N CYS A 311 11.29 1.60 -3.33
CA CYS A 311 9.88 1.88 -3.61
C CYS A 311 9.62 3.21 -4.35
N THR A 312 10.39 4.27 -4.05
CA THR A 312 10.34 5.58 -4.72
C THR A 312 8.91 6.12 -4.94
N THR A 313 8.51 6.40 -6.18
CA THR A 313 7.19 6.98 -6.52
C THR A 313 6.02 6.12 -6.02
N CYS A 314 6.17 4.80 -5.89
CA CYS A 314 5.10 3.91 -5.41
C CYS A 314 4.60 4.24 -4.00
N ASN A 315 5.47 4.74 -3.11
CA ASN A 315 5.11 5.13 -1.75
C ASN A 315 5.03 6.65 -1.53
N GLY A 316 5.05 7.44 -2.61
CA GLY A 316 4.99 8.90 -2.56
C GLY A 316 6.36 9.59 -2.49
N MET A 317 7.46 8.82 -2.52
CA MET A 317 8.82 9.36 -2.60
C MET A 317 9.18 9.69 -4.05
N SER A 318 8.39 10.57 -4.67
CA SER A 318 8.52 10.99 -6.06
C SER A 318 9.60 12.08 -6.27
N GLY A 319 10.06 12.72 -5.19
CA GLY A 319 11.02 13.84 -5.20
C GLY A 319 10.47 15.13 -5.84
N ALA A 320 11.22 16.23 -5.73
CA ALA A 320 10.81 17.55 -6.24
C ALA A 320 10.65 17.60 -7.77
N LEU A 321 9.76 18.46 -8.27
CA LEU A 321 9.66 18.81 -9.68
C LEU A 321 10.68 19.90 -10.03
N ASP A 322 10.91 20.12 -11.33
CA ASP A 322 11.59 21.34 -11.78
C ASP A 322 10.80 22.57 -11.27
N PRO A 323 11.45 23.55 -10.61
CA PRO A 323 10.77 24.73 -10.09
C PRO A 323 9.90 25.47 -11.12
N LYS A 324 10.28 25.46 -12.41
CA LYS A 324 9.50 26.08 -13.48
C LYS A 324 8.19 25.34 -13.74
N ILE A 325 8.25 24.01 -13.76
CA ILE A 325 7.06 23.15 -13.92
C ILE A 325 6.13 23.35 -12.71
N GLN A 326 6.71 23.33 -11.50
CA GLN A 326 5.95 23.55 -10.28
C GLN A 326 5.25 24.92 -10.28
N GLN A 327 5.99 25.99 -10.61
CA GLN A 327 5.43 27.33 -10.66
C GLN A 327 4.31 27.46 -11.69
N GLU A 328 4.47 26.85 -12.87
CA GLU A 328 3.43 26.85 -13.90
C GLU A 328 2.14 26.15 -13.44
N ILE A 329 2.24 25.03 -12.71
CA ILE A 329 1.07 24.35 -12.14
C ILE A 329 0.34 25.28 -11.17
N ILE A 330 1.07 25.99 -10.32
CA ILE A 330 0.52 26.89 -9.31
C ILE A 330 -0.13 28.12 -9.98
N ASP A 331 0.60 28.82 -10.85
CA ASP A 331 0.15 30.07 -11.47
C ASP A 331 -1.10 29.90 -12.33
N ARG A 332 -1.24 28.73 -12.97
CA ARG A 332 -2.35 28.42 -13.89
C ARG A 332 -3.44 27.57 -13.24
N ASP A 333 -3.29 27.20 -11.97
CA ASP A 333 -4.14 26.24 -11.27
C ASP A 333 -4.39 24.95 -12.10
N LEU A 334 -3.32 24.44 -12.73
CA LEU A 334 -3.43 23.41 -13.76
C LEU A 334 -3.86 22.06 -13.17
N TYR A 335 -4.81 21.40 -13.82
CA TYR A 335 -5.10 20.00 -13.52
C TYR A 335 -4.00 19.11 -14.08
N SER A 336 -3.11 18.65 -13.21
CA SER A 336 -1.97 17.78 -13.54
C SER A 336 -2.08 16.44 -12.81
N VAL A 337 -1.44 15.41 -13.38
CA VAL A 337 -1.62 14.02 -12.96
C VAL A 337 -0.31 13.24 -12.93
N ALA A 338 -0.32 12.11 -12.21
CA ALA A 338 0.75 11.12 -12.25
C ALA A 338 0.26 9.83 -12.92
N VAL A 339 1.12 9.19 -13.71
CA VAL A 339 0.88 7.84 -14.26
C VAL A 339 2.01 6.94 -13.78
N LEU A 340 1.69 5.82 -13.13
CA LEU A 340 2.69 4.95 -12.53
C LEU A 340 2.31 3.47 -12.62
N SER A 341 3.31 2.60 -12.68
CA SER A 341 3.13 1.14 -12.59
C SER A 341 3.06 0.64 -11.14
N GLY A 342 2.48 1.45 -10.26
CA GLY A 342 2.24 1.10 -8.86
C GLY A 342 0.96 0.28 -8.66
N ASN A 343 0.54 0.18 -7.41
CA ASN A 343 -0.71 -0.47 -6.99
C ASN A 343 -1.67 0.49 -6.27
N ARG A 344 -1.24 1.72 -5.96
CA ARG A 344 -2.07 2.72 -5.28
C ARG A 344 -1.94 4.09 -5.91
N ASN A 345 -3.07 4.77 -6.02
CA ASN A 345 -3.20 6.07 -6.66
C ASN A 345 -4.08 7.07 -5.87
N PHE A 346 -4.35 6.81 -4.58
CA PHE A 346 -5.15 7.70 -3.73
C PHE A 346 -4.69 9.17 -3.76
N ASP A 347 -5.62 10.10 -3.55
CA ASP A 347 -5.32 11.53 -3.61
C ASP A 347 -4.23 11.94 -2.61
N GLY A 348 -3.30 12.78 -3.08
CA GLY A 348 -2.17 13.29 -2.29
C GLY A 348 -1.06 12.26 -2.02
N ARG A 349 -1.21 11.01 -2.45
CA ARG A 349 -0.23 9.94 -2.19
C ARG A 349 1.03 10.06 -3.03
N ILE A 350 0.89 10.33 -4.33
CA ILE A 350 2.01 10.19 -5.29
C ILE A 350 2.92 11.41 -5.30
N HIS A 351 2.34 12.61 -5.46
CA HIS A 351 3.07 13.87 -5.51
C HIS A 351 2.13 15.00 -5.05
N PRO A 352 2.56 15.98 -4.24
CA PRO A 352 1.71 17.10 -3.78
C PRO A 352 1.03 17.88 -4.92
N TYR A 353 1.78 18.19 -5.99
CA TYR A 353 1.24 18.87 -7.19
C TYR A 353 0.46 17.98 -8.17
N ALA A 354 0.45 16.65 -8.00
CA ALA A 354 -0.41 15.80 -8.84
C ALA A 354 -1.80 15.75 -8.23
N ARG A 355 -2.80 16.34 -8.91
CA ARG A 355 -4.18 16.36 -8.41
C ARG A 355 -4.78 14.96 -8.33
N GLN A 356 -4.44 14.09 -9.27
CA GLN A 356 -4.90 12.70 -9.37
C GLN A 356 -3.78 11.81 -9.90
N ALA A 357 -3.93 10.50 -9.71
CA ALA A 357 -3.00 9.51 -10.24
C ALA A 357 -3.70 8.32 -10.91
N PHE A 358 -3.01 7.71 -11.87
CA PHE A 358 -3.47 6.55 -12.64
C PHE A 358 -2.47 5.40 -12.56
N LEU A 359 -2.98 4.20 -12.33
CA LEU A 359 -2.21 2.97 -12.41
C LEU A 359 -2.26 2.44 -13.83
N ALA A 360 -1.11 2.05 -14.38
CA ALA A 360 -1.00 1.52 -15.73
C ALA A 360 0.17 0.53 -15.84
N SER A 361 0.19 -0.31 -16.89
CA SER A 361 1.34 -1.17 -17.15
C SER A 361 2.61 -0.35 -17.42
N PRO A 362 3.82 -0.87 -17.16
CA PRO A 362 5.06 -0.16 -17.47
C PRO A 362 5.14 0.36 -18.92
N ALA A 363 4.65 -0.41 -19.89
CA ALA A 363 4.59 0.02 -21.30
C ALA A 363 3.65 1.22 -21.50
N LEU A 364 2.47 1.21 -20.87
CA LEU A 364 1.55 2.37 -20.91
C LEU A 364 2.14 3.60 -20.21
N VAL A 365 2.89 3.43 -19.12
CA VAL A 365 3.59 4.56 -18.47
C VAL A 365 4.53 5.25 -19.45
N VAL A 366 5.29 4.48 -20.24
CA VAL A 366 6.17 5.02 -21.28
C VAL A 366 5.35 5.74 -22.36
N ALA A 367 4.26 5.14 -22.84
CA ALA A 367 3.39 5.76 -23.84
C ALA A 367 2.80 7.10 -23.36
N TYR A 368 2.33 7.17 -22.10
CA TYR A 368 1.83 8.42 -21.52
C TYR A 368 2.92 9.47 -21.28
N ALA A 369 4.19 9.06 -21.11
CA ALA A 369 5.30 10.02 -21.06
C ALA A 369 5.56 10.66 -22.43
N ILE A 370 5.36 9.93 -23.52
CA ILE A 370 5.45 10.44 -24.90
C ILE A 370 4.26 11.36 -25.21
N ALA A 371 3.04 10.94 -24.84
CA ALA A 371 1.84 11.76 -25.01
C ALA A 371 1.87 13.04 -24.16
N GLY A 372 2.30 12.92 -22.90
CA GLY A 372 2.45 14.01 -21.93
C GLY A 372 1.15 14.56 -21.33
N SER A 373 -0.01 14.00 -21.65
CA SER A 373 -1.28 14.30 -21.01
C SER A 373 -2.19 13.07 -20.99
N VAL A 374 -3.04 12.95 -19.96
CA VAL A 374 -4.13 11.96 -19.95
C VAL A 374 -5.33 12.38 -20.79
N ARG A 375 -5.37 13.64 -21.28
CA ARG A 375 -6.37 14.10 -22.24
C ARG A 375 -6.20 13.46 -23.62
N PHE A 376 -4.99 13.05 -23.96
CA PHE A 376 -4.66 12.32 -25.19
C PHE A 376 -5.41 10.98 -25.25
N ASP A 377 -6.10 10.69 -26.38
CA ASP A 377 -6.69 9.37 -26.63
C ASP A 377 -5.58 8.40 -27.03
N ILE A 378 -5.04 7.69 -26.04
CA ILE A 378 -3.87 6.81 -26.20
C ILE A 378 -4.05 5.70 -27.24
N GLU A 379 -5.28 5.35 -27.60
CA GLU A 379 -5.58 4.31 -28.60
C GLU A 379 -5.69 4.86 -30.03
N LYS A 380 -6.05 6.15 -30.19
CA LYS A 380 -6.40 6.73 -31.50
C LYS A 380 -5.49 7.85 -31.97
N ASP A 381 -4.96 8.63 -31.05
CA ASP A 381 -4.19 9.83 -31.37
C ASP A 381 -2.76 9.47 -31.80
N VAL A 382 -2.13 10.40 -32.53
CA VAL A 382 -0.78 10.26 -33.07
C VAL A 382 0.24 10.74 -32.03
N LEU A 383 1.11 9.84 -31.55
CA LEU A 383 2.13 10.13 -30.55
C LEU A 383 3.25 11.02 -31.11
N GLY A 384 3.49 10.94 -32.41
CA GLY A 384 4.41 11.78 -33.15
C GLY A 384 4.55 11.29 -34.59
N HIS A 385 5.55 11.78 -35.29
CA HIS A 385 5.84 11.37 -36.66
C HIS A 385 7.27 10.86 -36.75
N ASP A 386 7.49 9.81 -37.55
CA ASP A 386 8.83 9.30 -37.79
C ASP A 386 9.66 10.21 -38.72
N ALA A 387 10.89 9.80 -39.03
CA ALA A 387 11.80 10.56 -39.88
C ALA A 387 11.25 10.81 -41.31
N ASP A 388 10.33 9.95 -41.79
CA ASP A 388 9.67 10.06 -43.09
C ASP A 388 8.35 10.86 -43.02
N GLY A 389 7.99 11.36 -41.83
CA GLY A 389 6.76 12.10 -41.58
C GLY A 389 5.52 11.23 -41.47
N LYS A 390 5.66 9.90 -41.29
CA LYS A 390 4.52 8.99 -41.10
C LYS A 390 4.01 9.10 -39.66
N PRO A 391 2.68 9.15 -39.44
CA PRO A 391 2.12 9.16 -38.09
C PRO A 391 2.44 7.86 -37.35
N VAL A 392 2.87 7.99 -36.11
CA VAL A 392 3.16 6.89 -35.18
C VAL A 392 2.09 6.84 -34.09
N THR A 393 1.44 5.70 -33.95
CA THR A 393 0.40 5.44 -32.94
C THR A 393 0.88 4.44 -31.90
N LEU A 394 0.11 4.24 -30.82
CA LEU A 394 0.42 3.21 -29.83
C LEU A 394 0.55 1.82 -30.47
N LYS A 395 -0.27 1.51 -31.48
CA LYS A 395 -0.26 0.21 -32.18
C LYS A 395 1.08 -0.06 -32.86
N ASP A 396 1.75 0.96 -33.38
CA ASP A 396 3.05 0.83 -34.04
C ASP A 396 4.17 0.55 -33.04
N LEU A 397 4.00 0.98 -31.78
CA LEU A 397 4.98 0.84 -30.70
C LEU A 397 4.73 -0.38 -29.80
N TRP A 398 3.50 -0.88 -29.74
CA TRP A 398 3.15 -1.95 -28.81
C TRP A 398 3.87 -3.26 -29.17
N PRO A 399 4.59 -3.88 -28.22
CA PRO A 399 5.25 -5.17 -28.47
C PRO A 399 4.23 -6.31 -28.57
N SER A 400 4.54 -7.28 -29.43
CA SER A 400 3.85 -8.57 -29.46
C SER A 400 4.32 -9.48 -28.34
N ASP A 401 3.49 -10.47 -27.97
CA ASP A 401 3.87 -11.44 -26.94
C ASP A 401 5.07 -12.28 -27.38
N GLU A 402 5.16 -12.62 -28.67
CA GLU A 402 6.29 -13.37 -29.23
C GLU A 402 7.61 -12.59 -29.12
N GLU A 403 7.59 -11.27 -29.35
CA GLU A 403 8.77 -10.42 -29.16
C GLU A 403 9.21 -10.38 -27.69
N ILE A 404 8.25 -10.27 -26.76
CA ILE A 404 8.54 -10.25 -25.32
C ILE A 404 9.12 -11.60 -24.88
N ASP A 405 8.47 -12.71 -25.26
CA ASP A 405 8.87 -14.06 -24.87
C ASP A 405 10.24 -14.45 -25.39
N ALA A 406 10.57 -14.07 -26.63
CA ALA A 406 11.89 -14.30 -27.19
C ALA A 406 12.99 -13.63 -26.35
N ILE A 407 12.76 -12.38 -25.91
CA ILE A 407 13.74 -11.64 -25.08
C ILE A 407 13.80 -12.21 -23.66
N VAL A 408 12.66 -12.55 -23.05
CA VAL A 408 12.63 -13.19 -21.73
C VAL A 408 13.48 -14.46 -21.76
N ALA A 409 13.25 -15.34 -22.73
CA ALA A 409 13.96 -16.60 -22.87
C ALA A 409 15.47 -16.41 -23.13
N SER A 410 15.87 -15.37 -23.87
CA SER A 410 17.27 -15.13 -24.20
C SER A 410 18.06 -14.40 -23.11
N SER A 411 17.40 -13.62 -22.24
CA SER A 411 18.06 -12.63 -21.38
C SER A 411 17.73 -12.76 -19.90
N VAL A 412 16.66 -13.43 -19.49
CA VAL A 412 16.35 -13.63 -18.06
C VAL A 412 16.91 -14.99 -17.63
N LYS A 413 18.00 -14.98 -16.88
CA LYS A 413 18.80 -16.18 -16.58
C LYS A 413 19.08 -16.36 -15.09
N PRO A 414 19.20 -17.60 -14.60
CA PRO A 414 19.59 -17.90 -13.21
C PRO A 414 20.85 -17.19 -12.73
N GLU A 415 21.82 -16.99 -13.63
CA GLU A 415 23.10 -16.35 -13.33
C GLU A 415 22.91 -14.90 -12.84
N HIS A 416 21.93 -14.16 -13.37
CA HIS A 416 21.63 -12.80 -12.92
C HIS A 416 21.17 -12.77 -11.47
N PHE A 417 20.32 -13.71 -11.07
CA PHE A 417 19.82 -13.81 -9.70
C PHE A 417 20.94 -14.24 -8.75
N ARG A 418 21.74 -15.25 -9.11
CA ARG A 418 22.89 -15.69 -8.30
C ARG A 418 23.90 -14.57 -8.09
N GLN A 419 24.26 -13.83 -9.15
CA GLN A 419 25.18 -12.71 -9.09
C GLN A 419 24.74 -11.62 -8.10
N VAL A 420 23.43 -11.44 -7.92
CA VAL A 420 22.85 -10.46 -7.00
C VAL A 420 22.74 -11.04 -5.59
N TYR A 421 22.15 -12.22 -5.44
CA TYR A 421 21.69 -12.72 -4.16
C TYR A 421 22.71 -13.54 -3.38
N GLU A 422 23.61 -14.27 -4.04
CA GLU A 422 24.68 -14.99 -3.34
C GLU A 422 25.59 -14.03 -2.53
N PRO A 423 26.10 -12.91 -3.09
CA PRO A 423 26.91 -11.99 -2.30
C PRO A 423 26.07 -11.17 -1.30
N MET A 424 24.77 -10.98 -1.56
CA MET A 424 23.89 -10.25 -0.64
C MET A 424 23.64 -11.03 0.66
N PHE A 425 23.36 -12.33 0.55
CA PHE A 425 23.06 -13.21 1.68
C PHE A 425 24.27 -14.00 2.21
N GLY A 426 25.35 -14.11 1.43
CA GLY A 426 26.61 -14.75 1.85
C GLY A 426 27.48 -13.89 2.77
N LYS A 427 27.21 -12.58 2.85
CA LYS A 427 27.95 -11.65 3.73
C LYS A 427 27.58 -11.88 5.20
N LYS A 428 28.43 -12.62 5.92
CA LYS A 428 28.42 -12.60 7.38
C LYS A 428 28.98 -11.24 7.85
N TYR A 429 28.12 -10.34 8.32
CA TYR A 429 28.56 -9.12 8.98
C TYR A 429 29.40 -9.50 10.21
N LYS A 430 30.73 -9.37 10.11
CA LYS A 430 31.60 -9.48 11.29
C LYS A 430 31.14 -8.39 12.26
N ARG A 431 30.70 -8.73 13.47
CA ARG A 431 30.44 -7.75 14.53
C ARG A 431 31.73 -6.97 14.77
N ILE A 432 31.81 -5.75 14.23
CA ILE A 432 33.06 -4.95 14.22
C ILE A 432 33.36 -4.39 15.62
N LYS A 433 32.37 -4.32 16.52
CA LYS A 433 32.51 -3.92 17.92
C LYS A 433 31.44 -4.60 18.79
N LYS A 434 31.74 -4.75 20.09
CA LYS A 434 30.71 -5.02 21.12
C LYS A 434 29.83 -3.76 21.19
N VAL A 435 28.57 -3.90 20.80
CA VAL A 435 27.58 -2.82 20.84
C VAL A 435 26.81 -2.96 22.16
N ASP A 436 26.47 -1.84 22.79
CA ASP A 436 25.56 -1.84 23.93
C ASP A 436 24.17 -2.35 23.48
N PRO A 437 23.54 -3.30 24.19
CA PRO A 437 22.15 -3.68 23.90
C PRO A 437 21.16 -2.50 24.08
N LEU A 438 21.50 -1.49 24.87
CA LEU A 438 20.71 -0.28 25.05
C LEU A 438 21.04 0.74 23.96
N TYR A 439 19.99 1.24 23.31
CA TYR A 439 20.14 2.28 22.30
C TYR A 439 20.49 3.62 22.93
N ASP A 440 21.55 4.26 22.45
CA ASP A 440 22.00 5.59 22.89
C ASP A 440 21.09 6.68 22.31
N TRP A 441 20.04 7.02 23.04
CA TRP A 441 19.05 8.02 22.61
C TRP A 441 19.66 9.42 22.52
N ARG A 442 19.43 10.08 21.38
CA ARG A 442 19.94 11.43 21.11
C ARG A 442 18.82 12.44 21.22
N GLU A 443 18.90 13.33 22.20
CA GLU A 443 17.86 14.32 22.51
C GLU A 443 17.55 15.26 21.33
N MET A 444 18.52 15.58 20.48
CA MET A 444 18.30 16.46 19.31
C MET A 444 18.00 15.69 18.01
N SER A 445 17.83 14.36 18.05
CA SER A 445 17.51 13.61 16.82
C SER A 445 16.08 13.87 16.36
N THR A 446 15.90 14.28 15.11
CA THR A 446 14.58 14.37 14.46
C THR A 446 14.15 13.07 13.78
N TYR A 447 14.91 11.98 13.93
CA TYR A 447 14.66 10.70 13.24
C TYR A 447 14.42 9.53 14.18
N ILE A 448 15.12 9.47 15.31
CA ILE A 448 15.01 8.37 16.28
C ILE A 448 14.95 8.94 17.69
N ARG A 449 13.80 8.82 18.34
CA ARG A 449 13.55 9.28 19.71
C ARG A 449 12.92 8.18 20.56
N ARG A 450 13.17 8.22 21.87
CA ARG A 450 12.53 7.32 22.83
C ARG A 450 11.03 7.62 22.84
N PRO A 451 10.16 6.66 22.49
CA PRO A 451 8.73 6.91 22.47
C PRO A 451 8.13 6.89 23.89
N PRO A 452 7.02 7.60 24.13
CA PRO A 452 6.42 7.74 25.47
C PRO A 452 5.49 6.57 25.85
N TYR A 453 5.57 5.42 25.17
CA TYR A 453 4.59 4.32 25.33
C TYR A 453 4.49 3.73 26.74
N TRP A 454 5.50 3.97 27.58
CA TRP A 454 5.60 3.45 28.94
C TRP A 454 5.32 4.50 30.03
N GLU A 455 4.86 5.68 29.63
CA GLU A 455 4.73 6.84 30.52
C GLU A 455 3.31 7.43 30.46
N GLY A 456 2.89 8.07 31.56
CA GLY A 456 1.69 8.90 31.61
C GLY A 456 0.38 8.17 31.28
N ALA A 457 -0.50 8.84 30.51
CA ALA A 457 -1.86 8.39 30.19
C ALA A 457 -1.94 7.12 29.32
N LEU A 458 -0.84 6.73 28.65
CA LEU A 458 -0.78 5.51 27.84
C LEU A 458 -0.69 4.25 28.71
N ALA A 459 -0.20 4.38 29.94
CA ALA A 459 -0.12 3.30 30.92
C ALA A 459 -1.38 3.21 31.81
N ALA A 460 -2.32 4.15 31.69
CA ALA A 460 -3.56 4.16 32.44
C ALA A 460 -4.69 3.46 31.68
N GLU A 461 -5.59 2.80 32.41
CA GLU A 461 -6.80 2.22 31.83
C GLU A 461 -7.68 3.32 31.20
N PRO A 462 -8.25 3.08 30.01
CA PRO A 462 -9.14 4.05 29.36
C PRO A 462 -10.40 4.25 30.20
N SER A 463 -10.84 5.49 30.32
CA SER A 463 -12.06 5.83 31.06
C SER A 463 -13.34 5.39 30.35
N LEU A 464 -13.30 5.41 29.01
CA LEU A 464 -14.44 5.21 28.12
C LEU A 464 -15.65 6.10 28.48
N ALA A 465 -15.40 7.25 29.09
CA ALA A 465 -16.44 8.16 29.58
C ALA A 465 -16.09 9.63 29.33
N GLY A 466 -17.12 10.44 29.08
CA GLY A 466 -16.98 11.88 28.81
C GLY A 466 -16.13 12.17 27.57
N MET A 467 -16.04 11.23 26.63
CA MET A 467 -15.19 11.36 25.45
C MET A 467 -15.72 12.45 24.52
N ARG A 468 -14.81 13.22 23.93
CA ARG A 468 -15.13 14.20 22.87
C ARG A 468 -14.68 13.70 21.52
N PRO A 469 -15.47 13.92 20.46
CA PRO A 469 -15.06 13.50 19.12
C PRO A 469 -13.89 14.36 18.66
N LEU A 470 -12.78 13.72 18.29
CA LEU A 470 -11.67 14.38 17.60
C LEU A 470 -12.01 14.63 16.12
N ALA A 471 -12.75 13.69 15.52
CA ALA A 471 -13.19 13.76 14.14
C ALA A 471 -14.48 12.97 13.90
N VAL A 472 -15.31 13.47 12.99
CA VAL A 472 -16.45 12.77 12.39
C VAL A 472 -16.18 12.60 10.91
N LEU A 473 -15.90 11.38 10.48
CA LEU A 473 -15.33 11.09 9.18
C LEU A 473 -16.30 10.34 8.25
N GLY A 474 -16.02 10.44 6.96
CA GLY A 474 -16.75 9.76 5.90
C GLY A 474 -16.46 8.26 5.80
N ASP A 475 -16.86 7.69 4.67
CA ASP A 475 -16.52 6.31 4.28
C ASP A 475 -15.13 6.29 3.61
N ASN A 476 -14.49 5.12 3.54
CA ASN A 476 -13.22 4.89 2.82
C ASN A 476 -12.05 5.75 3.32
N ILE A 477 -11.98 6.02 4.63
CA ILE A 477 -10.86 6.73 5.23
C ILE A 477 -9.63 5.83 5.20
N THR A 478 -8.71 6.10 4.28
CA THR A 478 -7.45 5.36 4.16
C THR A 478 -6.45 5.72 5.26
N THR A 479 -5.50 4.83 5.53
CA THR A 479 -4.35 5.12 6.40
C THR A 479 -3.45 6.26 5.90
N ASP A 480 -3.53 6.64 4.62
CA ASP A 480 -2.87 7.84 4.10
C ASP A 480 -3.59 9.13 4.54
N HIS A 481 -4.89 9.09 4.86
CA HIS A 481 -5.59 10.18 5.53
C HIS A 481 -5.20 10.27 7.01
N LEU A 482 -5.12 9.11 7.68
CA LEU A 482 -4.84 9.02 9.12
C LEU A 482 -3.39 9.38 9.48
N SER A 483 -2.44 8.97 8.66
CA SER A 483 -1.01 9.19 8.88
C SER A 483 -0.31 9.17 7.51
N PRO A 484 -0.18 10.31 6.81
CA PRO A 484 0.40 10.38 5.47
C PRO A 484 1.87 9.92 5.46
N SER A 485 2.39 9.54 4.29
CA SER A 485 3.78 9.09 4.09
C SER A 485 4.59 9.95 3.12
N ASN A 486 3.97 10.97 2.54
CA ASN A 486 4.54 11.83 1.51
C ASN A 486 5.48 12.90 2.12
N ALA A 487 5.98 13.79 1.26
CA ALA A 487 6.84 14.90 1.64
C ALA A 487 6.21 15.80 2.72
N ILE A 488 7.04 16.28 3.66
CA ILE A 488 6.62 17.23 4.69
C ILE A 488 6.73 18.64 4.11
N MET A 489 5.61 19.36 4.07
CA MET A 489 5.55 20.75 3.60
C MET A 489 5.90 21.71 4.73
N ALA A 490 6.51 22.84 4.41
CA ALA A 490 6.93 23.83 5.42
C ALA A 490 5.78 24.45 6.23
N ASP A 491 4.61 24.56 5.63
CA ASP A 491 3.38 25.08 6.26
C ASP A 491 2.59 24.01 7.05
N SER A 492 3.08 22.77 7.11
CA SER A 492 2.49 21.72 7.94
C SER A 492 2.97 21.81 9.38
N ALA A 493 2.20 21.25 10.33
CA ALA A 493 2.59 21.20 11.74
C ALA A 493 3.95 20.50 11.96
N ALA A 494 4.23 19.46 11.17
CA ALA A 494 5.52 18.78 11.20
C ALA A 494 6.64 19.66 10.60
N GLY A 495 6.37 20.37 9.50
CA GLY A 495 7.32 21.32 8.91
C GLY A 495 7.71 22.44 9.87
N GLU A 496 6.73 23.07 10.53
CA GLU A 496 6.97 24.08 11.57
C GLU A 496 7.81 23.53 12.73
N TYR A 497 7.54 22.30 13.16
CA TYR A 497 8.32 21.63 14.20
C TYR A 497 9.77 21.37 13.75
N LEU A 498 9.98 20.85 12.54
CA LEU A 498 11.32 20.59 12.00
C LEU A 498 12.10 21.88 11.81
N ALA A 499 11.45 22.97 11.35
CA ALA A 499 12.04 24.30 11.28
C ALA A 499 12.48 24.80 12.67
N LYS A 500 11.61 24.64 13.69
CA LYS A 500 11.93 24.97 15.09
C LYS A 500 13.10 24.15 15.63
N MET A 501 13.26 22.91 15.17
CA MET A 501 14.40 22.04 15.48
C MET A 501 15.68 22.41 14.71
N GLY A 502 15.62 23.39 13.79
CA GLY A 502 16.76 23.92 13.04
C GLY A 502 17.08 23.16 11.75
N LEU A 503 16.16 22.35 11.22
CA LEU A 503 16.36 21.69 9.93
C LEU A 503 16.02 22.66 8.78
N PRO A 504 16.80 22.65 7.69
CA PRO A 504 16.41 23.32 6.46
C PRO A 504 15.31 22.52 5.74
N GLU A 505 14.50 23.19 4.90
CA GLU A 505 13.33 22.59 4.26
C GLU A 505 13.68 21.41 3.35
N GLU A 506 14.82 21.48 2.65
CA GLU A 506 15.32 20.39 1.81
C GLU A 506 15.57 19.08 2.59
N ASP A 507 15.78 19.17 3.90
CA ASP A 507 16.03 18.04 4.79
C ASP A 507 14.77 17.60 5.57
N PHE A 508 13.61 18.24 5.37
CA PHE A 508 12.35 17.81 5.99
C PHE A 508 11.90 16.43 5.53
N ASN A 509 12.35 16.01 4.35
CA ASN A 509 12.14 14.66 3.84
C ASN A 509 10.64 14.30 3.83
N SER A 510 10.25 13.13 4.33
CA SER A 510 8.86 12.66 4.31
C SER A 510 8.38 12.21 5.68
N TYR A 511 7.06 12.18 5.87
CA TYR A 511 6.47 11.62 7.08
C TYR A 511 6.91 10.16 7.33
N ALA A 512 7.13 9.38 6.26
CA ALA A 512 7.59 8.00 6.37
C ALA A 512 9.00 7.89 6.98
N THR A 513 9.92 8.80 6.65
CA THR A 513 11.30 8.77 7.15
C THR A 513 11.40 9.21 8.60
N HIS A 514 10.41 9.94 9.10
CA HIS A 514 10.34 10.42 10.49
C HIS A 514 9.60 9.48 11.46
N ARG A 515 9.21 8.27 11.05
CA ARG A 515 8.47 7.31 11.89
C ARG A 515 9.20 6.86 13.18
N GLY A 516 10.51 7.06 13.27
CA GLY A 516 11.27 6.81 14.51
C GLY A 516 11.24 7.98 15.49
N ASP A 517 10.74 9.14 15.09
CA ASP A 517 10.54 10.32 15.93
C ASP A 517 9.04 10.53 16.17
N HIS A 518 8.59 10.20 17.38
CA HIS A 518 7.19 10.36 17.73
C HIS A 518 6.71 11.82 17.74
N LEU A 519 7.59 12.80 17.97
CA LEU A 519 7.20 14.22 17.97
C LEU A 519 6.87 14.69 16.56
N THR A 520 7.66 14.32 15.57
CA THR A 520 7.35 14.60 14.16
C THR A 520 6.18 13.73 13.68
N ALA A 521 6.18 12.44 13.99
CA ALA A 521 5.19 11.51 13.46
C ALA A 521 3.77 11.72 14.01
N GLN A 522 3.62 12.14 15.28
CA GLN A 522 2.30 12.51 15.84
C GLN A 522 1.68 13.71 15.12
N ARG A 523 2.49 14.66 14.67
CA ARG A 523 2.05 15.82 13.87
C ARG A 523 1.51 15.43 12.49
N ALA A 524 1.76 14.20 12.05
CA ALA A 524 1.17 13.64 10.85
C ALA A 524 -0.27 13.13 11.07
N THR A 525 -0.73 13.01 12.32
CA THR A 525 -2.04 12.42 12.63
C THR A 525 -3.15 13.27 12.01
N PHE A 526 -3.87 12.71 11.05
CA PHE A 526 -4.86 13.39 10.20
C PHE A 526 -4.34 14.61 9.41
N ALA A 527 -3.03 14.66 9.13
CA ALA A 527 -2.39 15.79 8.44
C ALA A 527 -2.61 15.83 6.92
N ASN A 528 -3.41 14.92 6.37
CA ASN A 528 -3.62 14.85 4.93
C ASN A 528 -4.48 16.05 4.45
N PRO A 529 -4.04 16.83 3.44
CA PRO A 529 -4.78 18.00 2.94
C PRO A 529 -6.10 17.64 2.23
N ARG A 530 -6.34 16.36 1.95
CA ARG A 530 -7.56 15.82 1.34
C ARG A 530 -8.55 15.26 2.36
N LEU A 531 -8.22 15.29 3.65
CA LEU A 531 -9.13 14.84 4.69
C LEU A 531 -10.42 15.68 4.69
N ILE A 532 -11.56 15.02 4.81
CA ILE A 532 -12.86 15.64 5.00
C ILE A 532 -13.35 15.24 6.39
N ASN A 533 -13.29 16.19 7.33
CA ASN A 533 -13.85 16.05 8.67
C ASN A 533 -15.15 16.83 8.75
N HIS A 534 -16.28 16.14 8.96
CA HIS A 534 -17.60 16.77 8.99
C HIS A 534 -17.79 17.76 10.15
N MET A 535 -16.87 17.79 11.13
CA MET A 535 -16.84 18.80 12.18
C MET A 535 -16.33 20.17 11.68
N ALA A 536 -15.44 20.19 10.68
CA ALA A 536 -14.76 21.39 10.20
C ALA A 536 -15.65 22.19 9.23
N VAL A 537 -16.69 22.81 9.77
CA VAL A 537 -17.65 23.63 9.00
C VAL A 537 -17.31 25.10 9.14
N VAL A 538 -17.10 25.79 8.02
CA VAL A 538 -16.87 27.24 7.95
C VAL A 538 -17.85 27.81 6.93
N ASP A 539 -18.60 28.85 7.32
CA ASP A 539 -19.64 29.48 6.50
C ASP A 539 -20.71 28.49 5.97
N GLY A 540 -21.02 27.46 6.77
CA GLY A 540 -22.01 26.43 6.41
C GLY A 540 -21.50 25.31 5.50
N GLU A 541 -20.22 25.33 5.12
CA GLU A 541 -19.61 24.30 4.28
C GLU A 541 -18.52 23.53 5.02
N VAL A 542 -18.49 22.22 4.83
CA VAL A 542 -17.37 21.37 5.29
C VAL A 542 -16.11 21.74 4.50
N LYS A 543 -15.06 22.14 5.20
CA LYS A 543 -13.77 22.48 4.59
C LYS A 543 -12.85 21.25 4.57
N GLN A 544 -12.32 20.95 3.39
CA GLN A 544 -11.32 19.90 3.21
C GLN A 544 -9.96 20.38 3.76
N GLY A 545 -9.25 19.50 4.46
CA GLY A 545 -7.93 19.76 5.00
C GLY A 545 -7.68 19.06 6.33
N SER A 546 -6.48 19.24 6.86
CA SER A 546 -6.10 18.80 8.22
C SER A 546 -6.76 19.69 9.28
N LEU A 547 -8.09 19.67 9.36
CA LEU A 547 -8.91 20.56 10.17
C LEU A 547 -9.86 19.78 11.10
N THR A 548 -10.14 20.35 12.26
CA THR A 548 -11.21 19.90 13.16
C THR A 548 -11.83 21.09 13.89
N ARG A 549 -12.99 20.87 14.51
CA ARG A 549 -13.63 21.85 15.39
C ARG A 549 -13.33 21.50 16.83
N LEU A 550 -12.63 22.39 17.52
CA LEU A 550 -12.34 22.25 18.95
C LEU A 550 -13.65 22.40 19.74
N GLU A 551 -14.00 21.39 20.50
CA GLU A 551 -15.15 21.39 21.43
C GLU A 551 -14.68 21.45 22.90
N PRO A 552 -15.39 22.21 23.76
CA PRO A 552 -16.70 22.83 23.54
C PRO A 552 -16.69 24.23 22.88
N GLU A 553 -15.52 24.76 22.53
CA GLU A 553 -15.36 26.13 22.02
C GLU A 553 -16.09 26.39 20.69
N GLY A 554 -16.23 25.37 19.84
CA GLY A 554 -16.83 25.49 18.52
C GLY A 554 -15.91 26.11 17.46
N GLU A 555 -14.61 26.25 17.73
CA GLU A 555 -13.65 26.91 16.84
C GLU A 555 -13.02 25.90 15.87
N VAL A 556 -13.06 26.18 14.56
CA VAL A 556 -12.37 25.37 13.55
C VAL A 556 -10.90 25.78 13.47
N MET A 557 -10.00 24.81 13.64
CA MET A 557 -8.55 25.02 13.62
C MET A 557 -7.81 23.84 13.00
N ARG A 558 -6.49 23.95 12.87
CA ARG A 558 -5.63 22.85 12.42
C ARG A 558 -5.75 21.68 13.39
N MET A 559 -5.85 20.47 12.85
CA MET A 559 -6.01 19.24 13.63
C MET A 559 -4.96 19.11 14.75
N TRP A 560 -3.68 19.32 14.41
CA TRP A 560 -2.60 19.19 15.39
C TRP A 560 -2.75 20.16 16.56
N ASP A 561 -3.18 21.40 16.30
CA ASP A 561 -3.34 22.41 17.34
C ASP A 561 -4.47 22.01 18.29
N ALA A 562 -5.58 21.46 17.76
CA ALA A 562 -6.65 20.89 18.58
C ALA A 562 -6.19 19.66 19.40
N ILE A 563 -5.35 18.79 18.81
CA ILE A 563 -4.75 17.65 19.50
C ILE A 563 -3.88 18.12 20.68
N GLU A 564 -3.01 19.11 20.47
CA GLU A 564 -2.17 19.66 21.55
C GLU A 564 -3.03 20.21 22.71
N ILE A 565 -4.09 20.97 22.39
CA ILE A 565 -5.03 21.48 23.38
C ILE A 565 -5.72 20.34 24.15
N TYR A 566 -6.17 19.28 23.47
CA TYR A 566 -6.80 18.14 24.15
C TYR A 566 -5.83 17.32 24.99
N MET A 567 -4.58 17.17 24.55
CA MET A 567 -3.52 16.53 25.32
C MET A 567 -3.24 17.29 26.63
N GLU A 568 -3.20 18.63 26.59
CA GLU A 568 -3.05 19.48 27.78
C GLU A 568 -4.24 19.34 28.74
N ARG A 569 -5.46 19.26 28.19
CA ARG A 569 -6.70 19.04 28.96
C ARG A 569 -6.82 17.64 29.55
N LYS A 570 -5.99 16.69 29.08
CA LYS A 570 -6.15 15.24 29.35
C LYS A 570 -7.58 14.77 29.02
N GLN A 571 -8.13 15.27 27.93
CA GLN A 571 -9.49 14.96 27.50
C GLN A 571 -9.52 13.57 26.84
N PRO A 572 -10.36 12.63 27.32
CA PRO A 572 -10.65 11.40 26.58
C PRO A 572 -11.27 11.72 25.22
N LEU A 573 -10.79 11.10 24.14
CA LEU A 573 -11.29 11.35 22.79
C LEU A 573 -11.89 10.09 22.15
N ILE A 574 -12.77 10.32 21.18
CA ILE A 574 -13.37 9.30 20.31
C ILE A 574 -13.25 9.72 18.84
N VAL A 575 -13.22 8.75 17.92
CA VAL A 575 -13.38 9.02 16.48
C VAL A 575 -14.65 8.33 16.00
N ILE A 576 -15.47 9.05 15.23
CA ILE A 576 -16.64 8.50 14.55
C ILE A 576 -16.35 8.42 13.06
N ALA A 577 -16.59 7.28 12.42
CA ALA A 577 -16.27 7.07 11.01
C ALA A 577 -17.35 6.28 10.25
N GLY A 578 -17.30 6.37 8.92
CA GLY A 578 -18.14 5.56 8.03
C GLY A 578 -17.58 4.16 7.79
N LYS A 579 -17.86 3.62 6.60
CA LYS A 579 -17.42 2.28 6.17
C LYS A 579 -15.94 2.24 5.82
N ASP A 580 -15.35 1.04 5.85
CA ASP A 580 -13.98 0.76 5.41
C ASP A 580 -12.92 1.67 6.08
N TYR A 581 -13.10 1.98 7.37
CA TYR A 581 -12.17 2.81 8.13
C TYR A 581 -10.80 2.14 8.27
N GLY A 582 -9.75 2.84 7.85
CA GLY A 582 -8.37 2.36 7.93
C GLY A 582 -7.88 1.60 6.70
N GLN A 583 -8.47 1.80 5.52
CA GLN A 583 -8.07 1.10 4.30
C GLN A 583 -6.60 1.37 3.90
N GLY A 584 -5.94 0.36 3.32
CA GLY A 584 -4.69 0.53 2.60
C GLY A 584 -3.45 0.03 3.35
N SER A 585 -2.55 0.96 3.71
CA SER A 585 -1.23 0.62 4.27
C SER A 585 -1.32 -0.05 5.64
N SER A 586 -0.42 -0.98 5.92
CA SER A 586 -0.29 -1.63 7.24
C SER A 586 0.29 -0.74 8.35
N ARG A 587 0.54 0.55 8.08
CA ARG A 587 1.30 1.44 8.97
C ARG A 587 0.62 1.54 10.35
N ASP A 588 1.33 1.16 11.38
CA ASP A 588 0.85 1.23 12.77
C ASP A 588 0.79 2.67 13.29
N TRP A 589 1.50 3.61 12.67
CA TRP A 589 1.40 5.05 12.97
C TRP A 589 -0.01 5.62 12.81
N ALA A 590 -0.85 5.01 11.96
CA ALA A 590 -2.27 5.36 11.89
C ALA A 590 -3.03 5.05 13.19
N ALA A 591 -2.56 4.08 13.99
CA ALA A 591 -3.10 3.76 15.32
C ALA A 591 -2.31 4.46 16.44
N LYS A 592 -0.98 4.51 16.35
CA LYS A 592 -0.12 5.20 17.33
C LYS A 592 -0.48 6.68 17.42
N GLY A 593 -0.64 7.36 16.28
CA GLY A 593 -1.00 8.78 16.22
C GLY A 593 -2.32 9.08 16.93
N VAL A 594 -3.39 8.34 16.63
CA VAL A 594 -4.70 8.54 17.26
C VAL A 594 -4.67 8.23 18.76
N ARG A 595 -3.99 7.14 19.17
CA ARG A 595 -3.85 6.82 20.60
C ARG A 595 -3.08 7.91 21.35
N LEU A 596 -2.00 8.41 20.74
CA LEU A 596 -1.16 9.47 21.33
C LEU A 596 -1.88 10.82 21.40
N ALA A 597 -2.86 11.06 20.53
CA ALA A 597 -3.76 12.20 20.63
C ALA A 597 -4.75 12.12 21.81
N GLY A 598 -4.91 10.93 22.43
CA GLY A 598 -5.86 10.70 23.53
C GLY A 598 -7.13 9.96 23.13
N VAL A 599 -7.20 9.38 21.91
CA VAL A 599 -8.35 8.57 21.48
C VAL A 599 -8.37 7.25 22.26
N GLU A 600 -9.50 6.96 22.90
CA GLU A 600 -9.72 5.72 23.67
C GLU A 600 -10.58 4.71 22.90
N ALA A 601 -11.52 5.19 22.08
CA ALA A 601 -12.39 4.37 21.26
C ALA A 601 -12.58 4.94 19.85
N ILE A 602 -12.87 4.06 18.90
CA ILE A 602 -13.31 4.44 17.55
C ILE A 602 -14.61 3.71 17.26
N VAL A 603 -15.66 4.44 16.86
CA VAL A 603 -16.92 3.86 16.41
C VAL A 603 -17.07 4.08 14.91
N ALA A 604 -17.09 3.01 14.13
CA ALA A 604 -17.19 3.06 12.67
C ALA A 604 -18.35 2.20 12.16
N GLU A 605 -18.74 2.39 10.90
CA GLU A 605 -19.65 1.45 10.22
C GLU A 605 -18.92 0.18 9.75
N GLY A 606 -17.59 0.20 9.70
CA GLY A 606 -16.75 -0.97 9.41
C GLY A 606 -15.26 -0.63 9.42
N PHE A 607 -14.43 -1.65 9.67
CA PHE A 607 -12.97 -1.52 9.74
C PHE A 607 -12.27 -2.42 8.73
N GLU A 608 -11.15 -1.93 8.21
CA GLU A 608 -10.19 -2.74 7.47
C GLU A 608 -9.27 -3.51 8.44
N ARG A 609 -8.98 -4.79 8.14
CA ARG A 609 -8.43 -5.78 9.09
C ARG A 609 -7.15 -5.32 9.80
N ILE A 610 -6.16 -4.85 9.04
CA ILE A 610 -4.85 -4.49 9.60
C ILE A 610 -4.98 -3.31 10.55
N HIS A 611 -5.76 -2.30 10.17
CA HIS A 611 -5.93 -1.10 10.98
C HIS A 611 -6.65 -1.41 12.30
N ARG A 612 -7.73 -2.21 12.27
CA ARG A 612 -8.40 -2.70 13.48
C ARG A 612 -7.41 -3.35 14.45
N THR A 613 -6.55 -4.23 13.94
CA THR A 613 -5.55 -4.93 14.76
C THR A 613 -4.52 -3.97 15.35
N ASN A 614 -4.08 -2.97 14.59
CA ASN A 614 -3.18 -1.93 15.07
C ASN A 614 -3.80 -1.07 16.18
N LEU A 615 -5.10 -0.76 16.10
CA LEU A 615 -5.82 -0.03 17.14
C LEU A 615 -5.82 -0.81 18.47
N ILE A 616 -6.16 -2.11 18.40
CA ILE A 616 -6.13 -3.02 19.54
C ILE A 616 -4.72 -3.10 20.14
N GLY A 617 -3.69 -3.23 19.29
CA GLY A 617 -2.30 -3.25 19.71
C GLY A 617 -1.84 -1.98 20.44
N MET A 618 -2.54 -0.86 20.27
CA MET A 618 -2.32 0.41 20.97
C MET A 618 -3.29 0.65 22.13
N GLY A 619 -4.18 -0.30 22.44
CA GLY A 619 -5.18 -0.16 23.51
C GLY A 619 -6.37 0.74 23.15
N VAL A 620 -6.62 0.99 21.86
CA VAL A 620 -7.82 1.71 21.39
C VAL A 620 -8.93 0.69 21.12
N LEU A 621 -10.14 0.92 21.64
CA LEU A 621 -11.27 0.01 21.47
C LEU A 621 -11.98 0.24 20.12
N PRO A 622 -11.93 -0.69 19.15
CA PRO A 622 -12.72 -0.59 17.93
C PRO A 622 -14.16 -1.06 18.18
N LEU A 623 -15.12 -0.23 17.80
CA LEU A 623 -16.56 -0.45 17.94
C LEU A 623 -17.25 -0.27 16.59
N GLU A 624 -18.20 -1.13 16.29
CA GLU A 624 -18.95 -1.08 15.03
C GLU A 624 -20.42 -0.76 15.29
N PHE A 625 -21.00 0.18 14.53
CA PHE A 625 -22.43 0.43 14.59
C PHE A 625 -23.22 -0.83 14.17
N THR A 626 -24.38 -1.05 14.80
CA THR A 626 -25.25 -2.19 14.51
C THR A 626 -26.69 -1.74 14.26
N ASP A 627 -27.55 -2.67 13.86
CA ASP A 627 -29.00 -2.44 13.70
C ASP A 627 -29.38 -1.33 12.72
N GLY A 628 -28.55 -1.10 11.70
CA GLY A 628 -28.77 -0.06 10.69
C GLY A 628 -28.53 1.36 11.21
N HIS A 629 -28.01 1.52 12.43
CA HIS A 629 -27.50 2.80 12.90
C HIS A 629 -26.22 3.16 12.17
N ASP A 630 -26.07 4.45 11.89
CA ASP A 630 -24.82 5.05 11.45
C ASP A 630 -24.74 6.51 11.94
N ARG A 631 -23.61 7.16 11.65
CA ARG A 631 -23.38 8.57 12.01
C ARG A 631 -24.45 9.53 11.46
N LYS A 632 -25.02 9.23 10.30
CA LYS A 632 -26.03 10.07 9.62
C LYS A 632 -27.42 9.83 10.20
N THR A 633 -27.81 8.58 10.44
CA THR A 633 -29.11 8.26 11.07
C THR A 633 -29.19 8.82 12.49
N LEU A 634 -28.06 8.83 13.20
CA LEU A 634 -27.94 9.38 14.56
C LEU A 634 -27.70 10.91 14.58
N GLN A 635 -27.47 11.50 13.41
CA GLN A 635 -27.21 12.94 13.21
C GLN A 635 -26.03 13.46 14.03
N ILE A 636 -24.94 12.67 14.08
CA ILE A 636 -23.74 13.03 14.83
C ILE A 636 -23.04 14.20 14.12
N ASP A 637 -22.91 15.34 14.81
CA ASP A 637 -22.27 16.55 14.28
C ASP A 637 -20.94 16.91 14.97
N GLY A 638 -20.59 16.14 16.01
CA GLY A 638 -19.36 16.29 16.78
C GLY A 638 -19.49 17.18 18.01
N SER A 639 -20.67 17.77 18.26
CA SER A 639 -20.91 18.61 19.43
C SER A 639 -21.24 17.81 20.71
N GLU A 640 -21.49 16.52 20.56
CA GLU A 640 -21.86 15.58 21.60
C GLU A 640 -20.66 15.15 22.47
N THR A 641 -20.96 14.51 23.59
CA THR A 641 -19.99 13.72 24.37
C THR A 641 -20.43 12.26 24.43
N PHE A 642 -19.48 11.33 24.56
CA PHE A 642 -19.72 9.91 24.42
C PHE A 642 -19.21 9.11 25.62
N ASP A 643 -19.99 8.11 26.04
CA ASP A 643 -19.53 7.03 26.93
C ASP A 643 -19.69 5.68 26.22
N VAL A 644 -18.89 4.69 26.62
CA VAL A 644 -19.09 3.28 26.24
C VAL A 644 -19.30 2.47 27.51
N LYS A 645 -20.42 1.74 27.58
CA LYS A 645 -20.81 0.91 28.74
C LYS A 645 -20.85 -0.57 28.36
N GLY A 646 -20.53 -1.40 29.34
CA GLY A 646 -20.48 -2.87 29.23
C GLY A 646 -19.05 -3.40 29.25
N ASP A 647 -18.90 -4.70 29.45
CA ASP A 647 -17.60 -5.36 29.55
C ASP A 647 -17.13 -5.82 28.15
N PRO A 648 -15.98 -5.35 27.66
CA PRO A 648 -15.43 -5.81 26.39
C PRO A 648 -15.20 -7.32 26.41
N ALA A 649 -15.77 -8.01 25.43
CA ALA A 649 -15.50 -9.43 25.15
C ALA A 649 -15.58 -9.68 23.65
N PRO A 650 -15.02 -10.80 23.14
CA PRO A 650 -14.99 -11.05 21.70
C PRO A 650 -16.39 -11.01 21.07
N GLY A 651 -16.62 -10.06 20.17
CA GLY A 651 -17.89 -9.85 19.47
C GLY A 651 -19.07 -9.39 20.34
N ALA A 652 -18.85 -9.01 21.60
CA ALA A 652 -19.92 -8.59 22.50
C ALA A 652 -20.64 -7.33 22.01
N ILE A 653 -21.91 -7.17 22.39
CA ILE A 653 -22.66 -5.93 22.17
C ILE A 653 -22.49 -5.05 23.40
N LEU A 654 -21.95 -3.85 23.19
CA LEU A 654 -21.77 -2.79 24.17
C LEU A 654 -22.77 -1.65 23.88
N THR A 655 -22.87 -0.69 24.80
CA THR A 655 -23.74 0.48 24.63
C THR A 655 -22.90 1.75 24.45
N LEU A 656 -23.02 2.40 23.29
CA LEU A 656 -22.54 3.76 23.08
C LEU A 656 -23.61 4.74 23.57
N VAL A 657 -23.28 5.51 24.61
CA VAL A 657 -24.15 6.56 25.15
C VAL A 657 -23.76 7.89 24.52
N ILE A 658 -24.67 8.50 23.78
CA ILE A 658 -24.48 9.80 23.11
C ILE A 658 -25.20 10.87 23.91
N HIS A 659 -24.46 11.80 24.50
CA HIS A 659 -25.01 12.94 25.25
C HIS A 659 -25.04 14.18 24.36
N ARG A 660 -26.25 14.63 24.02
CA ARG A 660 -26.44 15.82 23.19
C ARG A 660 -26.37 17.10 24.02
N LYS A 661 -26.00 18.22 23.38
CA LYS A 661 -26.03 19.56 24.00
C LYS A 661 -27.43 19.97 24.49
N THR A 662 -28.49 19.37 23.94
CA THR A 662 -29.89 19.58 24.36
C THR A 662 -30.23 18.93 25.70
N GLY A 663 -29.36 18.06 26.23
CA GLY A 663 -29.60 17.25 27.43
C GLY A 663 -30.26 15.89 27.15
N GLU A 664 -30.60 15.59 25.90
CA GLU A 664 -31.02 14.26 25.46
C GLU A 664 -29.85 13.28 25.50
N HIS A 665 -30.10 12.03 25.92
CA HIS A 665 -29.16 10.94 25.76
C HIS A 665 -29.73 9.85 24.85
N LEU A 666 -28.89 9.24 24.04
CA LEU A 666 -29.22 8.08 23.21
C LEU A 666 -28.33 6.90 23.58
N ASP A 667 -28.93 5.74 23.81
CA ASP A 667 -28.23 4.49 24.08
C ASP A 667 -28.25 3.63 22.82
N ILE A 668 -27.11 3.49 22.16
CA ILE A 668 -26.98 2.83 20.86
C ILE A 668 -26.20 1.52 21.02
N PRO A 669 -26.74 0.36 20.59
CA PRO A 669 -25.98 -0.88 20.57
C PRO A 669 -24.85 -0.80 19.55
N VAL A 670 -23.64 -1.13 19.99
CA VAL A 670 -22.44 -1.21 19.16
C VAL A 670 -21.73 -2.53 19.39
N LYS A 671 -21.21 -3.13 18.33
CA LYS A 671 -20.44 -4.37 18.41
C LYS A 671 -19.00 -4.08 18.80
N CYS A 672 -18.52 -4.74 19.84
CA CYS A 672 -17.11 -4.79 20.19
C CYS A 672 -16.35 -5.57 19.12
N ARG A 673 -15.43 -4.89 18.41
CA ARG A 673 -14.61 -5.48 17.35
C ARG A 673 -13.28 -6.03 17.88
N LEU A 674 -13.30 -6.55 19.11
CA LEU A 674 -12.36 -7.59 19.52
C LEU A 674 -12.93 -8.91 18.98
N ASP A 675 -12.19 -9.58 18.11
CA ASP A 675 -12.66 -10.75 17.36
C ASP A 675 -12.14 -12.06 17.97
N THR A 676 -11.11 -12.01 18.84
CA THR A 676 -10.53 -13.20 19.51
C THR A 676 -10.27 -12.96 21.00
N ALA A 677 -10.11 -14.05 21.77
CA ALA A 677 -9.72 -13.98 23.18
C ALA A 677 -8.32 -13.39 23.38
N GLU A 678 -7.40 -13.61 22.44
CA GLU A 678 -6.07 -13.00 22.47
C GLU A 678 -6.15 -11.48 22.29
N GLU A 679 -6.98 -10.99 21.37
CA GLU A 679 -7.18 -9.55 21.20
C GLU A 679 -7.75 -8.89 22.45
N LEU A 680 -8.67 -9.58 23.14
CA LEU A 680 -9.15 -9.13 24.46
C LEU A 680 -8.00 -9.05 25.46
N SER A 681 -7.18 -10.10 25.56
CA SER A 681 -6.01 -10.14 26.44
C SER A 681 -5.05 -8.97 26.19
N VAL A 682 -4.75 -8.68 24.91
CA VAL A 682 -3.91 -7.54 24.50
C VAL A 682 -4.55 -6.20 24.86
N TYR A 683 -5.84 -6.03 24.56
CA TYR A 683 -6.57 -4.80 24.89
C TYR A 683 -6.64 -4.56 26.39
N SER A 684 -7.00 -5.58 27.18
CA SER A 684 -7.10 -5.50 28.65
C SER A 684 -5.75 -5.19 29.32
N ALA A 685 -4.63 -5.55 28.70
CA ALA A 685 -3.31 -5.16 29.18
C ALA A 685 -2.97 -3.68 28.89
N GLY A 686 -3.76 -2.99 28.05
CA GLY A 686 -3.50 -1.62 27.59
C GLY A 686 -2.80 -1.53 26.23
N GLY A 687 -2.61 -2.66 25.54
CA GLY A 687 -1.90 -2.76 24.26
C GLY A 687 -0.83 -3.85 24.26
N VAL A 688 -0.22 -4.08 23.09
CA VAL A 688 0.74 -5.20 22.89
C VAL A 688 2.02 -5.01 23.71
N LEU A 689 2.48 -3.77 23.87
CA LEU A 689 3.71 -3.48 24.60
C LEU A 689 3.51 -3.77 26.09
N GLN A 690 2.41 -3.30 26.66
CA GLN A 690 2.04 -3.55 28.05
C GLN A 690 1.82 -5.04 28.30
N ARG A 691 1.14 -5.75 27.37
CA ARG A 691 0.98 -7.21 27.44
C ARG A 691 2.32 -7.93 27.49
N PHE A 692 3.26 -7.54 26.64
CA PHE A 692 4.60 -8.12 26.63
C PHE A 692 5.35 -7.88 27.95
N ALA A 693 5.24 -6.68 28.54
CA ALA A 693 5.87 -6.40 29.82
C ALA A 693 5.32 -7.28 30.94
N GLN A 694 4.02 -7.59 30.93
CA GLN A 694 3.41 -8.54 31.86
C GLN A 694 3.99 -9.95 31.65
N ASP A 695 4.03 -10.45 30.41
CA ASP A 695 4.57 -11.78 30.10
C ASP A 695 6.04 -11.91 30.57
N PHE A 696 6.86 -10.88 30.34
CA PHE A 696 8.27 -10.87 30.76
C PHE A 696 8.44 -10.90 32.29
N LEU A 697 7.55 -10.22 33.02
CA LEU A 697 7.55 -10.26 34.49
C LEU A 697 7.09 -11.63 35.01
N GLU A 698 6.06 -12.22 34.39
CA GLU A 698 5.58 -13.58 34.74
C GLU A 698 6.65 -14.65 34.51
N GLU A 699 7.38 -14.60 33.39
CA GLU A 699 8.51 -15.51 33.11
C GLU A 699 9.66 -15.32 34.11
N SER A 700 9.95 -14.06 34.48
CA SER A 700 11.01 -13.76 35.45
C SER A 700 10.67 -14.21 36.87
N GLU A 701 9.38 -14.27 37.23
CA GLU A 701 8.93 -14.82 38.51
C GLU A 701 8.90 -16.37 38.50
N ALA A 702 8.72 -16.98 37.33
CA ALA A 702 8.70 -18.44 37.17
C ALA A 702 10.10 -19.08 37.05
N ALA A 703 11.12 -18.29 36.64
CA ALA A 703 12.53 -18.70 36.52
C ALA A 703 13.32 -18.51 37.83
#